data_AF-V9KJ16-F1
#
_entry.id   AF-V9KJ16-F1
#
_cell.length_a   1.000
_cell.length_b   1.000
_cell.length_c   1.000
_cell.angle_alpha   90.00
_cell.angle_beta   90.00
_cell.angle_gamma   90.00
#
_symmetry.space_group_name_H-M   'P 1'
#
loop_
_entity.id
_entity.type
_entity.pdbx_description
1 polymer ?
#
loop_
_entity_poly.entity_id
_entity_poly.type
_entity_poly.pdbx_seq_one_letter_code
_entity_poly.pdbx_strand_id
1 'polypeptide(L)'
;MTRQRLNKKDRVLDSKADGRNGKSVTVHKKPPAKDKQRKSNLGNFFINTAIVLCVVSCAWFLYAIYMRSWLASQVISPHPAQRVLDSNSSDPLRSPTRFWGSYRPHVYFGMKTRSKNSLVTGLMWLRQFTAEVKLRHTCEQSDRLPGYGWLLHDGSNFGVQEVKDEGFILTTEFVKCSGGQHGGDWSWRITAKPQSSAPDNAVVSLMFYVGTNGQGSLEPHVEEQRLRAVSGVSAELGNFTLTFQPPTTAKSHSHKHVSYNMLGAHCESLAALTDTVRSSLNGRFVYSGSSADRRYYIGVDKYRGPQAPGSQSPEKNMYLHQVTMQVPFQVEVLFESASVSSRSARLSGEVLSQQLEHWTQAFHQKFHRVFPLSDKGFSPQQIRFAKAVLSNTIGGMGYFHGQSYVQSRYNEFPLLYPERPLYTAVPSRSFFPRGFLWDEGFHQLLISKWEPAISREVLGHWLDMMNVEGWIPREQILDSEARSKVPAEFIVQRNENANPPTLFLTLQSLLRDLGPHLSQEDSSYLRKLFPRLRTWYDWYNTTQIGPLPSTYRWRGRDTDTNLFLNPKTLTSGLDDYPRASHPSQVERHLDLRCWMALASEVMADMAKLLGEPDQHYRHTQQVLSNNSLLQELHWSDELNAFCDFGNHTQAVSLEREKVYVPAGQPRQHQPPARLLRSVRKLPKPQFVNAFGYVSLFPFLLHILQPSSPQLQQ
;
A
#
# COMPACT_ATOMS: atom_id res chain seq x y z
N MET A 1 -25.68 -54.50 0.43
CA MET A 1 -26.91 -55.27 0.74
C MET A 1 -27.99 -54.82 -0.24
N THR A 2 -28.68 -55.78 -0.86
CA THR A 2 -29.37 -55.55 -2.13
C THR A 2 -30.70 -56.30 -2.13
N ARG A 3 -31.82 -55.59 -2.42
CA ARG A 3 -33.03 -56.03 -3.16
C ARG A 3 -34.09 -54.91 -3.03
N GLN A 4 -34.64 -54.34 -4.12
CA GLN A 4 -35.63 -54.93 -5.06
C GLN A 4 -37.01 -55.14 -4.40
N ARG A 5 -38.17 -54.93 -5.06
CA ARG A 5 -38.50 -54.69 -6.50
C ARG A 5 -40.00 -54.35 -6.63
N LEU A 6 -40.38 -53.58 -7.67
CA LEU A 6 -41.56 -53.76 -8.58
C LEU A 6 -42.99 -53.92 -7.98
N ASN A 7 -44.13 -53.86 -8.68
CA ASN A 7 -44.60 -53.66 -10.09
C ASN A 7 -45.87 -52.74 -10.01
N LYS A 8 -46.40 -52.00 -11.01
CA LYS A 8 -46.37 -51.99 -12.49
C LYS A 8 -47.40 -52.92 -13.20
N LYS A 9 -48.48 -52.31 -13.74
CA LYS A 9 -49.41 -52.79 -14.81
C LYS A 9 -50.25 -54.04 -14.47
N ASP A 10 -51.37 -54.41 -15.14
CA ASP A 10 -51.94 -54.16 -16.49
C ASP A 10 -53.42 -53.68 -16.41
N ARG A 11 -54.15 -53.13 -17.41
CA ARG A 11 -54.42 -53.40 -18.84
C ARG A 11 -55.31 -54.64 -19.12
N VAL A 12 -56.54 -54.40 -19.60
CA VAL A 12 -57.47 -55.21 -20.46
C VAL A 12 -58.87 -54.52 -20.33
N LEU A 13 -59.55 -53.99 -21.35
CA LEU A 13 -60.13 -54.48 -22.64
C LEU A 13 -61.50 -55.19 -22.52
N ASP A 14 -62.47 -54.65 -23.28
CA ASP A 14 -63.78 -55.19 -23.74
C ASP A 14 -64.81 -55.72 -22.70
N SER A 15 -66.11 -55.36 -22.79
CA SER A 15 -66.94 -55.62 -23.98
C SER A 15 -68.34 -54.96 -23.98
N LYS A 16 -68.85 -54.72 -25.20
CA LYS A 16 -70.24 -54.81 -25.72
C LYS A 16 -71.47 -54.54 -24.81
N ALA A 17 -72.32 -53.58 -25.22
CA ALA A 17 -73.66 -53.79 -25.82
C ALA A 17 -74.34 -52.40 -25.97
N ASP A 18 -74.52 -51.88 -27.20
CA ASP A 18 -75.64 -52.10 -28.14
C ASP A 18 -76.93 -51.37 -27.74
N GLY A 19 -77.49 -50.57 -28.66
CA GLY A 19 -78.47 -49.51 -28.35
C GLY A 19 -78.77 -48.60 -29.53
N ARG A 20 -79.38 -49.16 -30.58
CA ARG A 20 -79.76 -48.44 -31.81
C ARG A 20 -80.92 -47.45 -31.56
N ASN A 21 -80.84 -46.26 -32.15
CA ASN A 21 -81.80 -45.84 -33.19
C ASN A 21 -81.36 -44.56 -33.91
N GLY A 22 -81.82 -44.39 -35.16
CA GLY A 22 -81.29 -43.38 -36.08
C GLY A 22 -82.24 -42.22 -36.44
N LYS A 23 -81.65 -41.28 -37.19
CA LYS A 23 -82.18 -40.38 -38.25
C LYS A 23 -83.69 -40.54 -38.58
N SER A 24 -84.45 -39.48 -38.90
CA SER A 24 -84.14 -38.38 -39.84
C SER A 24 -85.20 -37.23 -39.77
N VAL A 25 -84.88 -35.93 -39.96
CA VAL A 25 -85.14 -35.11 -41.20
C VAL A 25 -86.62 -34.62 -41.34
N THR A 26 -87.01 -33.35 -41.62
CA THR A 26 -86.31 -32.06 -41.88
C THR A 26 -87.23 -30.80 -41.85
N VAL A 27 -86.63 -29.63 -41.53
CA VAL A 27 -86.76 -28.28 -42.17
C VAL A 27 -88.11 -27.53 -42.24
N HIS A 28 -88.09 -26.28 -41.74
CA HIS A 28 -88.53 -25.10 -42.52
C HIS A 28 -87.59 -23.88 -42.32
N LYS A 29 -87.47 -23.06 -43.39
CA LYS A 29 -86.73 -21.78 -43.52
C LYS A 29 -87.75 -20.68 -43.85
N LYS A 30 -87.59 -19.36 -43.64
CA LYS A 30 -86.57 -18.42 -43.08
C LYS A 30 -87.34 -17.13 -42.65
N PRO A 31 -86.78 -16.07 -41.99
CA PRO A 31 -85.94 -15.06 -42.69
C PRO A 31 -84.91 -14.35 -41.75
N PRO A 32 -84.43 -13.09 -41.96
CA PRO A 32 -83.00 -12.85 -42.17
C PRO A 32 -82.26 -12.15 -41.01
N ALA A 33 -80.93 -12.25 -41.02
CA ALA A 33 -80.06 -11.64 -40.02
C ALA A 33 -79.90 -10.13 -40.20
N LYS A 34 -79.90 -9.37 -39.09
CA LYS A 34 -79.35 -8.01 -39.04
C LYS A 34 -77.86 -8.09 -38.75
N ASP A 35 -77.04 -7.62 -39.68
CA ASP A 35 -75.59 -7.61 -39.57
C ASP A 35 -75.11 -6.53 -38.58
N LYS A 36 -74.82 -6.93 -37.33
CA LYS A 36 -74.07 -6.08 -36.40
C LYS A 36 -72.58 -6.28 -36.67
N GLN A 37 -71.99 -5.36 -37.44
CA GLN A 37 -70.54 -5.27 -37.62
C GLN A 37 -69.82 -5.33 -36.26
N ARG A 38 -69.23 -6.49 -35.97
CA ARG A 38 -68.39 -6.72 -34.80
C ARG A 38 -67.01 -6.12 -35.07
N LYS A 39 -66.91 -4.77 -35.05
CA LYS A 39 -65.61 -4.07 -35.10
C LYS A 39 -64.70 -4.71 -34.06
N SER A 40 -63.62 -5.33 -34.53
CA SER A 40 -62.85 -6.27 -33.75
C SER A 40 -62.11 -5.56 -32.62
N ASN A 41 -62.05 -6.21 -31.45
CA ASN A 41 -61.24 -5.80 -30.29
C ASN A 41 -59.71 -5.83 -30.56
N LEU A 42 -59.28 -5.92 -31.83
CA LEU A 42 -57.88 -5.99 -32.24
C LEU A 42 -57.10 -4.77 -31.77
N GLY A 43 -57.67 -3.56 -31.88
CA GLY A 43 -57.04 -2.34 -31.39
C GLY A 43 -56.78 -2.38 -29.88
N ASN A 44 -57.79 -2.74 -29.09
CA ASN A 44 -57.66 -2.90 -27.64
C ASN A 44 -56.67 -4.02 -27.26
N PHE A 45 -56.63 -5.11 -28.03
CA PHE A 45 -55.64 -6.17 -27.84
C PHE A 45 -54.21 -5.67 -28.08
N PHE A 46 -53.94 -5.02 -29.22
CA PHE A 46 -52.62 -4.45 -29.51
C PHE A 46 -52.21 -3.36 -28.50
N ILE A 47 -53.14 -2.50 -28.07
CA ILE A 47 -52.88 -1.50 -27.02
C ILE A 47 -52.53 -2.18 -25.69
N ASN A 48 -53.28 -3.18 -25.26
CA ASN A 48 -52.99 -3.91 -24.03
C ASN A 48 -51.66 -4.69 -24.11
N THR A 49 -51.35 -5.31 -25.25
CA THR A 49 -50.04 -5.95 -25.48
C THR A 49 -48.91 -4.93 -25.46
N ALA A 50 -49.08 -3.76 -26.08
CA ALA A 50 -48.10 -2.68 -26.04
C ALA A 50 -47.88 -2.14 -24.62
N ILE A 51 -48.96 -1.93 -23.84
CA ILE A 51 -48.87 -1.53 -22.42
C ILE A 51 -48.11 -2.59 -21.60
N VAL A 52 -48.43 -3.87 -21.75
CA VAL A 52 -47.71 -4.95 -21.04
C VAL A 52 -46.24 -5.00 -21.44
N LEU A 53 -45.91 -4.88 -22.73
CA LEU A 53 -44.52 -4.81 -23.19
C LEU A 53 -43.80 -3.59 -22.63
N CYS A 54 -44.42 -2.41 -22.63
CA CYS A 54 -43.87 -1.21 -22.01
C CYS A 54 -43.64 -1.38 -20.50
N VAL A 55 -44.58 -1.97 -19.76
CA VAL A 55 -44.42 -2.24 -18.32
C VAL A 55 -43.28 -3.22 -18.07
N VAL A 56 -43.17 -4.30 -18.84
CA VAL A 56 -42.06 -5.27 -18.74
C VAL A 56 -40.73 -4.63 -19.11
N SER A 57 -40.66 -3.82 -20.17
CA SER A 57 -39.46 -3.07 -20.56
C SER A 57 -39.04 -2.05 -19.50
N CYS A 58 -39.99 -1.31 -18.91
CA CYS A 58 -39.72 -0.38 -17.81
C CYS A 58 -39.24 -1.12 -16.55
N ALA A 59 -39.88 -2.24 -16.18
CA ALA A 59 -39.46 -3.06 -15.05
C ALA A 59 -38.05 -3.64 -15.26
N TRP A 60 -37.74 -4.13 -16.46
CA TRP A 60 -36.41 -4.62 -16.81
C TRP A 60 -35.37 -3.49 -16.81
N PHE A 61 -35.71 -2.30 -17.32
CA PHE A 61 -34.82 -1.13 -17.31
C PHE A 61 -34.52 -0.65 -15.88
N LEU A 62 -35.54 -0.55 -15.02
CA LEU A 62 -35.37 -0.22 -13.60
C LEU A 62 -34.54 -1.28 -12.87
N TYR A 63 -34.78 -2.57 -13.15
CA TYR A 63 -33.97 -3.67 -12.63
C TYR A 63 -32.51 -3.60 -13.12
N ALA A 64 -32.27 -3.28 -14.39
CA ALA A 64 -30.92 -3.13 -14.94
C ALA A 64 -30.17 -1.94 -14.31
N ILE A 65 -30.85 -0.82 -14.06
CA ILE A 65 -30.29 0.33 -13.31
C ILE A 65 -29.98 -0.08 -11.87
N TYR A 66 -30.91 -0.74 -11.18
CA TYR A 66 -30.72 -1.23 -9.83
C TYR A 66 -29.52 -2.19 -9.75
N MET A 67 -29.44 -3.18 -10.64
CA MET A 67 -28.34 -4.14 -10.69
C MET A 67 -27.01 -3.46 -11.01
N ARG A 68 -26.96 -2.48 -11.92
CA ARG A 68 -25.73 -1.71 -12.19
C ARG A 68 -25.31 -0.90 -10.96
N SER A 69 -26.26 -0.28 -10.24
CA SER A 69 -25.99 0.46 -9.00
C SER A 69 -25.51 -0.46 -7.87
N TRP A 70 -26.13 -1.62 -7.69
CA TRP A 70 -25.75 -2.63 -6.70
C TRP A 70 -24.38 -3.26 -7.01
N LEU A 71 -24.07 -3.52 -8.28
CA LEU A 71 -22.75 -3.97 -8.73
C LEU A 71 -21.68 -2.88 -8.53
N ALA A 72 -22.02 -1.62 -8.82
CA ALA A 72 -21.15 -0.48 -8.55
C ALA A 72 -20.92 -0.25 -7.04
N SER A 73 -21.87 -0.60 -6.16
CA SER A 73 -21.67 -0.50 -4.71
C SER A 73 -20.84 -1.64 -4.12
N GLN A 74 -20.73 -2.80 -4.78
CA GLN A 74 -19.88 -3.90 -4.30
C GLN A 74 -18.42 -3.46 -4.16
N VAL A 75 -17.90 -2.68 -5.11
CA VAL A 75 -16.47 -2.29 -5.10
C VAL A 75 -16.08 -1.50 -3.85
N ILE A 76 -17.02 -0.72 -3.27
CA ILE A 76 -16.84 0.06 -2.03
C ILE A 76 -17.46 -0.58 -0.78
N SER A 77 -18.09 -1.75 -0.90
CA SER A 77 -18.70 -2.43 0.24
C SER A 77 -17.64 -3.24 1.00
N PRO A 78 -17.42 -3.03 2.32
CA PRO A 78 -16.47 -3.82 3.09
C PRO A 78 -16.79 -5.32 3.10
N HIS A 79 -15.76 -6.16 3.23
CA HIS A 79 -15.95 -7.60 3.46
C HIS A 79 -16.75 -7.86 4.76
N PRO A 80 -17.79 -8.72 4.72
CA PRO A 80 -18.77 -8.87 5.81
C PRO A 80 -18.29 -9.67 7.02
N ALA A 81 -17.16 -10.40 6.93
CA ALA A 81 -16.61 -11.08 8.10
C ALA A 81 -16.13 -10.06 9.15
N GLN A 82 -16.09 -10.48 10.41
CA GLN A 82 -15.49 -9.68 11.49
C GLN A 82 -14.11 -9.16 11.08
N ARG A 83 -13.77 -7.96 11.54
CA ARG A 83 -12.42 -7.40 11.35
C ARG A 83 -11.39 -8.29 12.03
N VAL A 84 -10.21 -8.40 11.43
CA VAL A 84 -9.08 -9.10 12.06
C VAL A 84 -8.63 -8.32 13.29
N LEU A 85 -8.52 -7.01 13.13
CA LEU A 85 -8.15 -6.09 14.20
C LEU A 85 -9.39 -5.39 14.75
N ASP A 86 -9.47 -5.31 16.08
CA ASP A 86 -10.50 -4.54 16.74
C ASP A 86 -10.29 -3.05 16.44
N SER A 87 -11.36 -2.23 16.43
CA SER A 87 -11.27 -0.83 15.98
C SER A 87 -10.33 0.04 16.83
N ASN A 88 -10.07 -0.37 18.06
CA ASN A 88 -9.16 0.25 19.02
C ASN A 88 -7.78 -0.45 19.10
N SER A 89 -7.41 -1.30 18.14
CA SER A 89 -6.12 -2.03 18.17
C SER A 89 -4.90 -1.10 18.24
N SER A 90 -5.02 0.09 17.63
CA SER A 90 -3.96 1.11 17.63
C SER A 90 -3.97 2.03 18.86
N ASP A 91 -5.02 2.00 19.70
CA ASP A 91 -5.20 2.92 20.83
C ASP A 91 -4.06 2.84 21.86
N PRO A 92 -3.72 3.95 22.55
CA PRO A 92 -2.60 3.98 23.49
C PRO A 92 -2.76 3.02 24.68
N LEU A 93 -3.99 2.66 25.06
CA LEU A 93 -4.24 1.66 26.12
C LEU A 93 -4.15 0.21 25.64
N ARG A 94 -4.25 -0.04 24.33
CA ARG A 94 -4.18 -1.38 23.72
C ARG A 94 -2.78 -1.70 23.20
N SER A 95 -2.13 -0.72 22.59
CA SER A 95 -0.80 -0.85 21.99
C SER A 95 0.15 0.29 22.44
N PRO A 96 0.36 0.51 23.74
CA PRO A 96 1.13 1.66 24.27
C PRO A 96 2.53 1.78 23.66
N THR A 97 3.25 0.66 23.58
CA THR A 97 4.63 0.60 23.05
C THR A 97 4.71 0.98 21.56
N ARG A 98 3.63 0.78 20.78
CA ARG A 98 3.56 1.10 19.34
C ARG A 98 2.68 2.31 19.03
N PHE A 99 2.12 3.00 20.02
CA PHE A 99 1.24 4.14 19.75
C PHE A 99 1.99 5.29 19.05
N TRP A 100 3.17 5.64 19.57
CA TRP A 100 4.12 6.56 18.94
C TRP A 100 5.15 5.81 18.09
N GLY A 101 5.61 6.41 17.00
CA GLY A 101 6.74 5.89 16.22
C GLY A 101 7.13 6.77 15.05
N SER A 102 8.18 6.35 14.34
CA SER A 102 8.75 6.96 13.12
C SER A 102 7.85 6.77 11.87
N TYR A 103 6.53 6.74 12.07
CA TYR A 103 5.53 6.24 11.12
C TYR A 103 5.20 7.17 9.93
N ARG A 104 6.15 8.02 9.52
CA ARG A 104 6.10 8.93 8.36
C ARG A 104 7.31 8.66 7.46
N PRO A 105 7.36 7.53 6.75
CA PRO A 105 8.58 7.06 6.10
C PRO A 105 9.10 7.98 4.98
N HIS A 106 8.24 8.82 4.41
CA HIS A 106 8.57 9.84 3.41
C HIS A 106 9.35 11.04 3.97
N VAL A 107 9.40 11.26 5.29
CA VAL A 107 10.27 12.30 5.87
C VAL A 107 11.61 11.71 6.30
N TYR A 108 12.67 12.52 6.26
CA TYR A 108 13.99 12.09 6.70
C TYR A 108 13.99 11.70 8.18
N PHE A 109 13.36 12.51 9.03
CA PHE A 109 13.11 12.17 10.43
C PHE A 109 11.87 12.88 10.98
N GLY A 110 11.03 12.13 11.68
CA GLY A 110 9.81 12.63 12.30
C GLY A 110 9.00 11.50 12.92
N MET A 111 8.03 11.83 13.76
CA MET A 111 7.17 10.86 14.43
C MET A 111 5.69 11.25 14.33
N LYS A 112 4.81 10.27 14.49
CA LYS A 112 3.37 10.45 14.59
C LYS A 112 2.75 9.39 15.50
N THR A 113 1.51 9.61 15.93
CA THR A 113 0.70 8.57 16.56
C THR A 113 0.05 7.67 15.51
N ARG A 114 -0.30 6.44 15.91
CA ARG A 114 -1.11 5.51 15.09
C ARG A 114 -2.60 5.86 15.16
N SER A 115 -2.94 7.06 14.68
CA SER A 115 -4.32 7.55 14.58
C SER A 115 -4.58 8.32 13.29
N LYS A 116 -5.86 8.45 12.94
CA LYS A 116 -6.38 9.39 11.93
C LYS A 116 -6.10 10.85 12.27
N ASN A 117 -6.30 11.24 13.53
CA ASN A 117 -6.26 12.62 14.00
C ASN A 117 -4.92 12.90 14.70
N SER A 118 -3.84 12.41 14.11
CA SER A 118 -2.52 12.34 14.71
C SER A 118 -1.92 13.71 15.01
N LEU A 119 -1.23 13.82 16.15
CA LEU A 119 -0.17 14.81 16.32
C LEU A 119 1.04 14.35 15.50
N VAL A 120 1.64 15.23 14.71
CA VAL A 120 2.87 14.95 13.98
C VAL A 120 4.00 15.84 14.46
N THR A 121 5.20 15.28 14.47
CA THR A 121 6.45 16.03 14.65
C THR A 121 7.42 15.69 13.53
N GLY A 122 8.34 16.60 13.23
CA GLY A 122 9.37 16.35 12.23
C GLY A 122 10.55 17.29 12.30
N LEU A 123 11.62 16.89 11.61
CA LEU A 123 12.84 17.64 11.42
C LEU A 123 12.97 18.07 9.96
N MET A 124 13.27 19.35 9.76
CA MET A 124 13.84 19.87 8.52
C MET A 124 15.21 20.46 8.81
N TRP A 125 16.08 20.56 7.81
CA TRP A 125 17.33 21.31 7.95
C TRP A 125 17.74 21.98 6.64
N LEU A 126 18.62 22.96 6.76
CA LEU A 126 19.36 23.52 5.64
C LEU A 126 20.77 23.93 6.07
N ARG A 127 21.71 23.86 5.12
CA ARG A 127 23.04 24.46 5.26
C ARG A 127 22.92 25.96 4.96
N GLN A 128 23.54 26.78 5.80
CA GLN A 128 23.59 28.24 5.60
C GLN A 128 24.79 28.64 4.73
N PHE A 129 24.70 29.84 4.15
CA PHE A 129 25.75 30.48 3.36
C PHE A 129 26.16 29.68 2.09
N THR A 130 25.21 28.95 1.51
CA THR A 130 25.31 28.30 0.18
C THR A 130 24.62 29.15 -0.89
N ALA A 131 25.03 29.01 -2.16
CA ALA A 131 24.40 29.71 -3.28
C ALA A 131 22.95 29.26 -3.53
N GLU A 132 22.64 27.99 -3.27
CA GLU A 132 21.31 27.41 -3.38
C GLU A 132 20.71 27.13 -2.00
N VAL A 133 19.40 27.37 -1.85
CA VAL A 133 18.65 27.13 -0.61
C VAL A 133 18.06 25.72 -0.61
N LYS A 134 18.77 24.77 0.00
CA LYS A 134 18.38 23.35 0.04
C LYS A 134 17.73 23.00 1.38
N LEU A 135 16.41 23.22 1.47
CA LEU A 135 15.60 22.77 2.61
C LEU A 135 15.30 21.28 2.48
N ARG A 136 15.92 20.45 3.31
CA ARG A 136 15.66 19.01 3.40
C ARG A 136 14.50 18.73 4.33
N HIS A 137 13.56 17.89 3.94
CA HIS A 137 12.45 17.46 4.78
C HIS A 137 11.90 16.09 4.37
N THR A 138 11.34 16.01 3.17
CA THR A 138 10.93 14.73 2.56
C THR A 138 12.12 14.08 1.84
N CYS A 139 12.12 12.75 1.78
CA CYS A 139 13.19 11.93 1.23
C CYS A 139 13.25 12.02 -0.30
N GLU A 140 13.74 13.12 -0.88
CA GLU A 140 13.78 13.26 -2.34
C GLU A 140 15.07 12.66 -2.93
N GLN A 141 15.00 11.88 -4.02
CA GLN A 141 16.23 11.45 -4.71
C GLN A 141 16.95 12.65 -5.36
N SER A 142 16.21 13.71 -5.71
CA SER A 142 16.75 14.97 -6.21
C SER A 142 17.56 15.75 -5.18
N ASP A 143 17.48 15.45 -3.88
CA ASP A 143 18.33 16.06 -2.86
C ASP A 143 19.81 15.65 -2.99
N ARG A 144 20.08 14.50 -3.64
CA ARG A 144 21.41 13.93 -3.93
C ARG A 144 22.32 13.77 -2.70
N LEU A 145 21.73 13.45 -1.54
CA LEU A 145 22.48 13.14 -0.33
C LEU A 145 23.45 11.96 -0.57
N PRO A 146 24.74 12.04 -0.15
CA PRO A 146 25.70 10.94 -0.26
C PRO A 146 25.27 9.63 0.42
N GLY A 147 24.33 9.69 1.37
CA GLY A 147 23.68 8.51 1.94
C GLY A 147 22.88 8.86 3.19
N TYR A 148 21.76 8.18 3.39
CA TYR A 148 20.96 8.26 4.62
C TYR A 148 20.32 6.90 4.92
N GLY A 149 20.02 6.63 6.19
CA GLY A 149 19.31 5.41 6.59
C GLY A 149 19.50 5.05 8.06
N TRP A 150 18.58 4.21 8.55
CA TRP A 150 18.63 3.64 9.89
C TRP A 150 19.81 2.67 10.02
N LEU A 151 20.68 2.90 10.99
CA LEU A 151 21.76 1.99 11.36
C LEU A 151 21.26 0.96 12.38
N LEU A 152 20.41 1.40 13.30
CA LEU A 152 19.72 0.61 14.31
C LEU A 152 18.26 1.09 14.39
N HIS A 153 17.30 0.18 14.40
CA HIS A 153 15.90 0.47 14.68
C HIS A 153 15.21 -0.83 15.11
N ASP A 154 14.62 -0.88 16.30
CA ASP A 154 13.95 -2.10 16.79
C ASP A 154 12.46 -2.17 16.42
N GLY A 155 11.89 -1.06 15.95
CA GLY A 155 10.48 -0.94 15.60
C GLY A 155 9.55 -0.65 16.78
N SER A 156 10.07 -0.45 18.00
CA SER A 156 9.24 -0.30 19.21
C SER A 156 9.78 0.65 20.28
N ASN A 157 11.09 0.78 20.50
CA ASN A 157 11.64 1.55 21.63
C ASN A 157 12.64 2.62 21.20
N PHE A 158 13.47 2.36 20.18
CA PHE A 158 14.55 3.29 19.80
C PHE A 158 14.93 3.22 18.32
N GLY A 159 15.70 4.20 17.87
CA GLY A 159 16.37 4.15 16.57
C GLY A 159 17.51 5.15 16.46
N VAL A 160 18.49 4.82 15.61
CA VAL A 160 19.68 5.61 15.30
C VAL A 160 19.84 5.65 13.78
N GLN A 161 19.81 6.84 13.18
CA GLN A 161 19.92 7.05 11.74
C GLN A 161 21.12 7.92 11.35
N GLU A 162 21.86 7.41 10.36
CA GLU A 162 22.78 8.08 9.45
C GLU A 162 22.12 9.10 8.51
N VAL A 163 22.54 10.37 8.46
CA VAL A 163 22.31 11.25 7.29
C VAL A 163 23.61 11.99 6.94
N LYS A 164 24.09 11.83 5.71
CA LYS A 164 25.24 12.58 5.16
C LYS A 164 24.72 13.66 4.23
N ASP A 165 25.13 14.91 4.46
CA ASP A 165 24.81 16.06 3.61
C ASP A 165 26.08 16.90 3.41
N GLU A 166 26.00 17.98 2.64
CA GLU A 166 27.15 18.75 2.16
C GLU A 166 28.06 19.29 3.30
N GLY A 167 29.10 18.54 3.64
CA GLY A 167 30.16 18.92 4.60
C GLY A 167 29.91 18.50 6.05
N PHE A 168 28.80 17.85 6.37
CA PHE A 168 28.49 17.38 7.72
C PHE A 168 27.72 16.05 7.73
N ILE A 169 27.82 15.35 8.85
CA ILE A 169 27.06 14.15 9.15
C ILE A 169 26.08 14.48 10.28
N LEU A 170 24.80 14.25 10.04
CA LEU A 170 23.72 14.40 10.99
C LEU A 170 23.33 13.00 11.48
N THR A 171 23.43 12.77 12.79
CA THR A 171 22.90 11.58 13.44
C THR A 171 21.57 11.94 14.10
N THR A 172 20.50 11.23 13.74
CA THR A 172 19.17 11.43 14.35
C THR A 172 18.81 10.21 15.19
N GLU A 173 18.65 10.41 16.48
CA GLU A 173 18.44 9.36 17.48
C GLU A 173 17.12 9.59 18.21
N PHE A 174 16.41 8.52 18.57
CA PHE A 174 15.26 8.60 19.48
C PHE A 174 15.20 7.46 20.46
N VAL A 175 14.60 7.73 21.63
CA VAL A 175 14.15 6.73 22.62
C VAL A 175 12.71 7.06 23.02
N LYS A 176 11.90 6.02 23.24
CA LYS A 176 10.58 6.10 23.86
C LYS A 176 10.57 5.47 25.24
N CYS A 177 9.81 6.04 26.17
CA CYS A 177 9.56 5.47 27.48
C CYS A 177 8.05 5.24 27.64
N SER A 178 7.62 3.99 27.80
CA SER A 178 6.21 3.67 27.97
C SER A 178 5.71 4.09 29.36
N GLY A 179 4.53 4.69 29.44
CA GLY A 179 3.93 5.10 30.70
C GLY A 179 2.61 5.85 30.53
N GLY A 180 1.95 6.15 31.64
CA GLY A 180 0.68 6.87 31.65
C GLY A 180 -0.43 6.15 30.89
N GLN A 181 -1.34 6.92 30.31
CA GLN A 181 -2.54 6.41 29.60
C GLN A 181 -2.52 6.69 28.09
N HIS A 182 -1.55 7.49 27.62
CA HIS A 182 -1.54 8.08 26.28
C HIS A 182 -0.27 7.74 25.47
N GLY A 183 0.31 6.56 25.71
CA GLY A 183 1.47 6.05 24.96
C GLY A 183 2.84 6.59 25.40
N GLY A 184 2.93 7.18 26.59
CA GLY A 184 4.19 7.54 27.24
C GLY A 184 4.89 8.79 26.70
N ASP A 185 6.20 8.81 26.93
CA ASP A 185 7.12 9.90 26.60
C ASP A 185 8.07 9.48 25.47
N TRP A 186 8.64 10.45 24.78
CA TRP A 186 9.74 10.20 23.85
C TRP A 186 10.73 11.35 23.80
N SER A 187 11.95 11.09 23.36
CA SER A 187 12.98 12.13 23.23
C SER A 187 13.89 11.86 22.05
N TRP A 188 14.25 12.95 21.37
CA TRP A 188 15.16 12.98 20.23
C TRP A 188 16.49 13.57 20.63
N ARG A 189 17.56 13.06 20.02
CA ARG A 189 18.89 13.65 20.04
C ARG A 189 19.37 13.80 18.60
N ILE A 190 19.67 15.03 18.20
CA ILE A 190 20.18 15.36 16.88
C ILE A 190 21.60 15.86 17.03
N THR A 191 22.57 15.10 16.52
CA THR A 191 24.00 15.41 16.61
C THR A 191 24.55 15.72 15.23
N ALA A 192 25.21 16.87 15.06
CA ALA A 192 25.91 17.21 13.82
C ALA A 192 27.42 17.21 14.02
N LYS A 193 28.15 16.51 13.15
CA LYS A 193 29.62 16.40 13.15
C LYS A 193 30.17 16.83 11.79
N PRO A 194 31.35 17.47 11.71
CA PRO A 194 31.93 17.86 10.43
C PRO A 194 32.42 16.61 9.69
N GLN A 195 32.26 16.59 8.36
CA GLN A 195 32.67 15.44 7.54
C GLN A 195 34.19 15.36 7.32
N SER A 196 34.89 16.48 7.49
CA SER A 196 36.36 16.58 7.41
C SER A 196 36.89 17.57 8.46
N SER A 197 38.19 17.55 8.73
CA SER A 197 38.87 18.49 9.63
C SER A 197 39.21 19.84 8.95
N ALA A 198 38.40 20.28 7.98
CA ALA A 198 38.57 21.57 7.33
C ALA A 198 38.38 22.73 8.33
N PRO A 199 39.06 23.89 8.15
CA PRO A 199 39.01 24.98 9.12
C PRO A 199 37.62 25.59 9.29
N ASP A 200 36.83 25.66 8.22
CA ASP A 200 35.49 26.25 8.23
C ASP A 200 34.38 25.20 8.40
N ASN A 201 34.01 24.93 9.65
CA ASN A 201 32.84 24.09 9.93
C ASN A 201 31.55 24.74 9.40
N ALA A 202 30.67 23.93 8.79
CA ALA A 202 29.39 24.38 8.26
C ALA A 202 28.50 25.00 9.35
N VAL A 203 27.74 26.03 8.97
CA VAL A 203 26.62 26.55 9.76
C VAL A 203 25.33 25.93 9.24
N VAL A 204 24.53 25.39 10.14
CA VAL A 204 23.32 24.62 9.84
C VAL A 204 22.15 25.20 10.63
N SER A 205 21.00 25.29 9.99
CA SER A 205 19.73 25.51 10.68
C SER A 205 18.97 24.20 10.80
N LEU A 206 18.67 23.79 12.03
CA LEU A 206 17.69 22.75 12.29
C LEU A 206 16.33 23.39 12.54
N MET A 207 15.27 22.76 12.03
CA MET A 207 13.89 23.21 12.15
C MET A 207 13.04 22.06 12.67
N PHE A 208 12.59 22.17 13.92
CA PHE A 208 11.75 21.17 14.58
C PHE A 208 10.32 21.66 14.60
N TYR A 209 9.39 20.89 14.04
CA TYR A 209 7.98 21.26 14.04
C TYR A 209 7.10 20.27 14.80
N VAL A 210 5.97 20.80 15.26
CA VAL A 210 4.82 20.06 15.76
C VAL A 210 3.56 20.59 15.08
N GLY A 211 2.68 19.70 14.65
CA GLY A 211 1.41 20.08 14.03
C GLY A 211 0.30 19.07 14.29
N THR A 212 -0.94 19.55 14.33
CA THR A 212 -2.14 18.72 14.52
C THR A 212 -2.82 18.40 13.20
N ASN A 213 -3.22 17.13 13.00
CA ASN A 213 -4.04 16.73 11.87
C ASN A 213 -5.53 16.79 12.26
N GLY A 214 -6.13 17.98 12.20
CA GLY A 214 -7.57 18.19 12.30
C GLY A 214 -8.20 18.18 13.71
N GLN A 215 -7.47 17.81 14.77
CA GLN A 215 -7.96 17.90 16.16
C GLN A 215 -6.89 18.37 17.15
N GLY A 216 -7.33 18.99 18.24
CA GLY A 216 -6.47 19.41 19.35
C GLY A 216 -5.85 20.80 19.13
N SER A 217 -5.40 21.41 20.23
CA SER A 217 -4.83 22.75 20.27
C SER A 217 -3.34 22.72 20.63
N LEU A 218 -2.62 23.76 20.21
CA LEU A 218 -1.19 23.97 20.46
C LEU A 218 -0.96 25.38 21.00
N GLU A 219 -0.27 25.48 22.14
CA GLU A 219 0.06 26.72 22.83
C GLU A 219 1.59 26.91 22.85
N PRO A 220 2.14 27.95 22.20
CA PRO A 220 3.58 28.19 22.11
C PRO A 220 4.11 28.96 23.33
N HIS A 221 5.14 28.42 23.98
CA HIS A 221 5.86 29.07 25.07
C HIS A 221 7.14 29.73 24.53
N VAL A 222 7.15 31.06 24.49
CA VAL A 222 8.22 31.85 23.86
C VAL A 222 8.94 32.72 24.88
N GLU A 223 10.26 32.59 24.95
CA GLU A 223 11.15 33.38 25.80
C GLU A 223 12.25 33.98 24.90
N GLU A 224 12.51 35.29 24.96
CA GLU A 224 13.59 35.95 24.21
C GLU A 224 13.65 35.59 22.70
N GLN A 225 12.49 35.63 22.01
CA GLN A 225 12.30 35.21 20.60
C GLN A 225 12.50 33.71 20.31
N ARG A 226 12.88 32.90 21.30
CA ARG A 226 13.02 31.46 21.19
C ARG A 226 11.74 30.75 21.61
N LEU A 227 11.18 29.93 20.72
CA LEU A 227 10.13 28.97 21.08
C LEU A 227 10.75 27.89 21.99
N ARG A 228 10.53 27.96 23.31
CA ARG A 228 11.11 27.04 24.30
C ARG A 228 10.35 25.72 24.34
N ALA A 229 9.03 25.80 24.28
CA ALA A 229 8.15 24.64 24.29
C ALA A 229 6.85 24.90 23.53
N VAL A 230 6.11 23.84 23.24
CA VAL A 230 4.71 23.89 22.83
C VAL A 230 3.93 22.93 23.72
N SER A 231 3.00 23.45 24.52
CA SER A 231 2.01 22.61 25.20
C SER A 231 0.86 22.34 24.25
N GLY A 232 0.12 21.26 24.50
CA GLY A 232 -1.07 20.97 23.71
C GLY A 232 -1.98 19.97 24.37
N VAL A 233 -3.19 19.88 23.83
CA VAL A 233 -4.20 18.90 24.25
C VAL A 233 -4.88 18.30 23.02
N SER A 234 -5.08 16.98 23.04
CA SER A 234 -5.93 16.28 22.08
C SER A 234 -6.70 15.15 22.77
N ALA A 235 -7.78 14.68 22.14
CA ALA A 235 -8.63 13.62 22.68
C ALA A 235 -7.86 12.30 22.93
N GLU A 236 -6.76 12.06 22.22
CA GLU A 236 -5.99 10.81 22.26
C GLU A 236 -4.68 10.90 23.06
N LEU A 237 -4.13 12.12 23.22
CA LEU A 237 -2.88 12.34 23.96
C LEU A 237 -3.12 12.88 25.38
N GLY A 238 -4.34 13.34 25.67
CA GLY A 238 -4.59 14.23 26.80
C GLY A 238 -3.72 15.48 26.68
N ASN A 239 -3.29 16.01 27.84
CA ASN A 239 -2.32 17.09 27.89
C ASN A 239 -0.90 16.57 27.65
N PHE A 240 -0.12 17.30 26.86
CA PHE A 240 1.29 17.01 26.61
C PHE A 240 2.12 18.31 26.52
N THR A 241 3.44 18.19 26.58
CA THR A 241 4.36 19.29 26.28
C THR A 241 5.54 18.79 25.46
N LEU A 242 5.87 19.53 24.40
CA LEU A 242 7.06 19.35 23.58
C LEU A 242 8.08 20.45 23.90
N THR A 243 9.27 20.09 24.41
CA THR A 243 10.33 21.05 24.78
C THR A 243 11.50 20.99 23.80
N PHE A 244 11.99 22.15 23.37
CA PHE A 244 13.19 22.30 22.53
C PHE A 244 14.37 22.72 23.40
N GLN A 245 15.31 21.81 23.70
CA GLN A 245 16.47 22.10 24.53
C GLN A 245 17.46 23.02 23.80
N PRO A 246 18.26 23.84 24.53
CA PRO A 246 19.31 24.61 23.89
C PRO A 246 20.37 23.63 23.34
N PRO A 247 21.10 24.01 22.28
CA PRO A 247 22.17 23.17 21.78
C PRO A 247 23.31 23.06 22.82
N THR A 248 24.04 21.96 22.76
CA THR A 248 25.25 21.67 23.55
C THR A 248 26.41 21.33 22.61
N THR A 249 27.65 21.44 23.09
CA THR A 249 28.80 20.81 22.40
C THR A 249 29.35 19.70 23.28
N ALA A 250 29.91 18.65 22.66
CA ALA A 250 30.45 17.50 23.38
C ALA A 250 31.70 17.80 24.26
N LYS A 251 32.18 19.05 24.29
CA LYS A 251 33.37 19.48 25.06
C LYS A 251 33.21 20.82 25.80
N SER A 252 32.06 21.50 25.70
CA SER A 252 31.78 22.77 26.38
C SER A 252 30.28 23.09 26.40
N HIS A 253 29.82 23.73 27.48
CA HIS A 253 28.49 24.33 27.56
C HIS A 253 28.38 25.71 26.87
N SER A 254 29.50 26.31 26.46
CA SER A 254 29.51 27.60 25.74
C SER A 254 29.49 27.42 24.22
N HIS A 255 28.30 27.53 23.63
CA HIS A 255 28.21 27.98 22.24
C HIS A 255 28.56 29.46 22.20
N LYS A 256 29.47 29.86 21.31
CA LYS A 256 29.73 31.29 21.14
C LYS A 256 28.51 31.99 20.51
N HIS A 257 27.92 31.42 19.45
CA HIS A 257 26.80 32.03 18.73
C HIS A 257 25.73 31.01 18.31
N VAL A 258 24.48 31.27 18.74
CA VAL A 258 23.27 30.53 18.36
C VAL A 258 22.21 31.57 17.99
N SER A 259 21.46 31.34 16.92
CA SER A 259 20.33 32.20 16.53
C SER A 259 19.04 31.39 16.44
N TYR A 260 17.94 31.98 16.89
CA TYR A 260 16.63 31.33 16.93
C TYR A 260 15.63 32.07 16.04
N ASN A 261 14.74 31.32 15.39
CA ASN A 261 13.54 31.83 14.74
C ASN A 261 12.38 30.91 15.11
N MET A 262 11.14 31.39 14.92
CA MET A 262 9.96 30.56 15.04
C MET A 262 8.93 30.87 13.97
N LEU A 263 8.13 29.88 13.62
CA LEU A 263 6.97 30.02 12.76
C LEU A 263 5.76 29.40 13.47
N GLY A 264 4.65 30.14 13.48
CA GLY A 264 3.34 29.59 13.82
C GLY A 264 2.41 29.83 12.63
N ALA A 265 1.92 28.75 12.02
CA ALA A 265 1.18 28.79 10.76
C ALA A 265 -0.07 27.90 10.80
N HIS A 266 -1.01 28.17 9.90
CA HIS A 266 -2.06 27.24 9.54
C HIS A 266 -1.64 26.47 8.28
N CYS A 267 -1.71 25.15 8.35
CA CYS A 267 -1.44 24.22 7.26
C CYS A 267 -2.74 23.46 6.94
N GLU A 268 -3.26 23.61 5.73
CA GLU A 268 -4.51 22.96 5.28
C GLU A 268 -4.43 21.43 5.32
N SER A 269 -3.23 20.88 5.15
CA SER A 269 -2.94 19.46 5.27
C SER A 269 -1.47 19.22 5.62
N LEU A 270 -1.14 18.01 6.06
CA LEU A 270 0.23 17.60 6.34
C LEU A 270 1.13 17.66 5.09
N ALA A 271 0.58 17.43 3.90
CA ALA A 271 1.32 17.54 2.64
C ALA A 271 1.85 18.97 2.38
N ALA A 272 1.13 19.99 2.85
CA ALA A 272 1.52 21.39 2.67
C ALA A 272 2.67 21.85 3.59
N LEU A 273 3.05 21.08 4.61
CA LEU A 273 4.04 21.48 5.62
C LEU A 273 5.36 22.00 5.02
N THR A 274 5.93 21.28 4.05
CA THR A 274 7.20 21.68 3.41
C THR A 274 7.09 23.01 2.69
N ASP A 275 5.97 23.23 2.01
CA ASP A 275 5.77 24.39 1.15
C ASP A 275 5.39 25.62 1.99
N THR A 276 4.61 25.45 3.06
CA THR A 276 4.36 26.47 4.08
C THR A 276 5.66 26.95 4.72
N VAL A 277 6.55 26.03 5.13
CA VAL A 277 7.85 26.40 5.70
C VAL A 277 8.72 27.10 4.65
N ARG A 278 8.86 26.52 3.43
CA ARG A 278 9.65 27.13 2.34
C ARG A 278 9.17 28.54 1.99
N SER A 279 7.87 28.77 1.98
CA SER A 279 7.24 30.07 1.69
C SER A 279 7.40 31.11 2.80
N SER A 280 7.84 30.69 3.99
CA SER A 280 8.13 31.57 5.13
C SER A 280 9.61 31.96 5.26
N LEU A 281 10.50 31.36 4.46
CA LEU A 281 11.94 31.59 4.55
C LEU A 281 12.32 33.00 4.06
N ASN A 282 13.18 33.68 4.82
CA ASN A 282 13.65 35.02 4.51
C ASN A 282 15.13 35.19 4.89
N GLY A 283 15.92 35.86 4.04
CA GLY A 283 17.35 36.12 4.26
C GLY A 283 17.69 37.34 5.12
N ARG A 284 16.69 38.02 5.73
CA ARG A 284 16.89 39.28 6.46
C ARG A 284 17.54 39.15 7.85
N PHE A 285 17.78 37.94 8.33
CA PHE A 285 18.27 37.69 9.68
C PHE A 285 19.80 37.72 9.73
N VAL A 286 20.37 38.24 10.82
CA VAL A 286 21.82 38.40 10.98
C VAL A 286 22.35 37.35 11.96
N TYR A 287 23.31 36.55 11.50
CA TYR A 287 24.14 35.68 12.31
C TYR A 287 25.44 36.44 12.57
N SER A 288 25.72 36.77 13.83
CA SER A 288 26.92 37.54 14.18
C SER A 288 27.43 37.26 15.58
N GLY A 289 28.75 37.14 15.69
CA GLY A 289 29.43 37.04 16.99
C GLY A 289 30.06 38.30 17.52
N SER A 290 30.33 39.25 16.63
CA SER A 290 30.70 40.63 16.92
C SER A 290 30.20 41.50 15.77
N SER A 291 30.31 42.82 15.89
CA SER A 291 29.91 43.74 14.80
C SER A 291 30.68 43.55 13.49
N ALA A 292 31.82 42.83 13.51
CA ALA A 292 32.70 42.62 12.35
C ALA A 292 32.44 41.33 11.54
N ASP A 293 31.74 40.33 12.09
CA ASP A 293 31.34 39.09 11.39
C ASP A 293 29.81 39.00 11.30
N ARG A 294 29.19 39.98 10.62
CA ARG A 294 27.74 39.98 10.36
C ARG A 294 27.46 39.29 9.03
N ARG A 295 26.88 38.09 9.09
CA ARG A 295 26.44 37.33 7.91
C ARG A 295 24.93 37.17 7.89
N TYR A 296 24.31 37.38 6.72
CA TYR A 296 22.87 37.19 6.55
C TYR A 296 22.54 35.71 6.36
N TYR A 297 21.61 35.20 7.16
CA TYR A 297 21.18 33.79 7.14
C TYR A 297 19.68 33.66 6.87
N ILE A 298 19.29 32.48 6.41
CA ILE A 298 17.91 32.17 6.02
C ILE A 298 17.14 31.69 7.26
N GLY A 299 16.19 32.48 7.71
CA GLY A 299 15.32 32.17 8.84
C GLY A 299 13.85 32.06 8.42
N VAL A 300 13.06 31.27 9.15
CA VAL A 300 11.59 31.34 9.08
C VAL A 300 11.09 32.67 9.63
N ASP A 301 10.03 33.19 9.02
CA ASP A 301 9.45 34.50 9.34
C ASP A 301 7.91 34.42 9.42
N LYS A 302 7.17 35.10 8.54
CA LYS A 302 5.71 35.12 8.52
C LYS A 302 5.17 34.38 7.30
N TYR A 303 4.28 33.42 7.53
CA TYR A 303 3.42 32.85 6.50
C TYR A 303 2.05 33.53 6.51
N ARG A 304 1.55 33.96 5.36
CA ARG A 304 0.20 34.56 5.21
C ARG A 304 -0.83 33.62 4.56
N GLY A 305 -0.37 32.62 3.82
CA GLY A 305 -1.22 31.67 3.08
C GLY A 305 -2.06 32.32 1.96
N PRO A 306 -2.80 31.50 1.21
CA PRO A 306 -3.84 31.98 0.30
C PRO A 306 -5.07 32.42 1.11
N GLN A 307 -5.24 33.72 1.32
CA GLN A 307 -6.44 34.28 1.97
C GLN A 307 -7.29 35.05 0.97
N ALA A 308 -8.60 34.82 0.99
CA ALA A 308 -9.56 35.68 0.30
C ALA A 308 -9.67 37.03 1.05
N PRO A 309 -9.78 38.17 0.36
CA PRO A 309 -9.93 39.47 1.02
C PRO A 309 -11.15 39.48 1.96
N GLY A 310 -10.91 39.67 3.26
CA GLY A 310 -11.96 39.77 4.28
C GLY A 310 -12.23 38.51 5.11
N SER A 311 -11.57 37.37 4.85
CA SER A 311 -11.68 36.20 5.74
C SER A 311 -10.89 36.38 7.04
N GLN A 312 -11.42 35.88 8.17
CA GLN A 312 -10.63 35.73 9.40
C GLN A 312 -9.43 34.81 9.15
N SER A 313 -8.29 35.10 9.77
CA SER A 313 -7.12 34.22 9.68
C SER A 313 -7.39 32.91 10.43
N PRO A 314 -7.18 31.73 9.81
CA PRO A 314 -7.44 30.45 10.45
C PRO A 314 -6.49 30.20 11.62
N GLU A 315 -6.94 29.41 12.60
CA GLU A 315 -6.13 29.08 13.78
C GLU A 315 -4.85 28.32 13.40
N LYS A 316 -3.77 28.63 14.10
CA LYS A 316 -2.46 28.01 13.87
C LYS A 316 -2.45 26.58 14.38
N ASN A 317 -2.37 25.62 13.48
CA ASN A 317 -2.30 24.19 13.78
C ASN A 317 -0.87 23.63 13.67
N MET A 318 0.13 24.47 13.37
CA MET A 318 1.55 24.09 13.31
C MET A 318 2.45 25.15 13.95
N TYR A 319 3.40 24.71 14.78
CA TYR A 319 4.50 25.51 15.30
C TYR A 319 5.84 24.88 14.97
N LEU A 320 6.83 25.72 14.64
CA LEU A 320 8.18 25.32 14.27
C LEU A 320 9.20 26.18 15.01
N HIS A 321 10.16 25.51 15.65
CA HIS A 321 11.35 26.07 16.27
C HIS A 321 12.53 25.91 15.30
N GLN A 322 13.13 27.03 14.86
CA GLN A 322 14.40 27.01 14.13
C GLN A 322 15.54 27.40 15.08
N VAL A 323 16.63 26.64 15.01
CA VAL A 323 17.89 26.96 15.67
C VAL A 323 19.05 26.87 14.68
N THR A 324 19.86 27.92 14.63
CA THR A 324 20.96 28.09 13.67
C THR A 324 22.28 28.21 14.42
N MET A 325 23.24 27.34 14.10
CA MET A 325 24.54 27.28 14.78
C MET A 325 25.62 26.63 13.91
N GLN A 326 26.88 26.77 14.32
CA GLN A 326 28.01 26.11 13.68
C GLN A 326 28.19 24.67 14.19
N VAL A 327 28.53 23.75 13.29
CA VAL A 327 28.95 22.38 13.60
C VAL A 327 30.30 22.39 14.35
N PRO A 328 30.59 21.48 15.31
CA PRO A 328 29.73 20.41 15.83
C PRO A 328 28.78 20.85 16.95
N PHE A 329 27.61 20.22 17.01
CA PHE A 329 26.60 20.47 18.03
C PHE A 329 25.74 19.23 18.31
N GLN A 330 24.98 19.30 19.41
CA GLN A 330 23.95 18.34 19.80
C GLN A 330 22.71 19.10 20.30
N VAL A 331 21.52 18.77 19.80
CA VAL A 331 20.22 19.34 20.23
C VAL A 331 19.30 18.21 20.67
N GLU A 332 18.51 18.44 21.72
CA GLU A 332 17.49 17.49 22.19
C GLU A 332 16.07 18.06 22.09
N VAL A 333 15.10 17.21 21.77
CA VAL A 333 13.68 17.55 21.74
C VAL A 333 12.91 16.50 22.55
N LEU A 334 12.09 16.96 23.49
CA LEU A 334 11.50 16.12 24.53
C LEU A 334 9.98 16.20 24.45
N PHE A 335 9.29 15.07 24.30
CA PHE A 335 7.84 14.97 24.41
C PHE A 335 7.47 14.29 25.72
N GLU A 336 6.67 14.99 26.51
CA GLU A 336 6.23 14.55 27.84
C GLU A 336 4.70 14.53 27.90
N SER A 337 4.12 13.35 28.13
CA SER A 337 2.68 13.23 28.41
C SER A 337 2.42 13.57 29.88
N ALA A 338 1.39 14.39 30.13
CA ALA A 338 0.96 14.73 31.48
C ALA A 338 0.37 13.52 32.23
N SER A 339 -0.03 12.46 31.53
CA SER A 339 -0.55 11.23 32.14
C SER A 339 0.53 10.36 32.78
N VAL A 340 1.82 10.64 32.55
CA VAL A 340 2.94 9.96 33.20
C VAL A 340 3.25 10.68 34.52
N SER A 341 2.49 10.37 35.57
CA SER A 341 2.69 10.91 36.92
C SER A 341 3.92 10.33 37.62
N SER A 342 4.34 9.11 37.27
CA SER A 342 5.45 8.37 37.89
C SER A 342 6.82 8.64 37.24
N ARG A 343 7.03 9.82 36.64
CA ARG A 343 8.27 10.16 35.93
C ARG A 343 9.43 10.34 36.93
N SER A 344 10.31 9.36 37.02
CA SER A 344 11.46 9.36 37.95
C SER A 344 12.54 10.37 37.55
N ALA A 345 12.79 10.52 36.24
CA ALA A 345 13.71 11.48 35.68
C ALA A 345 13.26 11.91 34.27
N ARG A 346 13.75 13.06 33.80
CA ARG A 346 13.51 13.54 32.43
C ARG A 346 14.41 12.77 31.45
N LEU A 347 13.86 12.36 30.32
CA LEU A 347 14.57 11.60 29.27
C LEU A 347 15.51 12.50 28.43
N SER A 348 16.44 13.17 29.09
CA SER A 348 17.34 14.17 28.50
C SER A 348 18.78 14.03 29.01
N GLY A 349 19.75 14.49 28.23
CA GLY A 349 21.16 14.48 28.62
C GLY A 349 21.65 13.08 28.99
N GLU A 350 22.20 12.92 30.19
CA GLU A 350 22.80 11.66 30.64
C GLU A 350 21.78 10.50 30.72
N VAL A 351 20.53 10.77 31.13
CA VAL A 351 19.47 9.75 31.17
C VAL A 351 19.16 9.24 29.76
N LEU A 352 19.14 10.13 28.76
CA LEU A 352 18.95 9.75 27.36
C LEU A 352 20.16 8.97 26.82
N SER A 353 21.39 9.33 27.20
CA SER A 353 22.61 8.58 26.84
C SER A 353 22.55 7.14 27.34
N GLN A 354 22.21 6.94 28.62
CA GLN A 354 22.12 5.62 29.23
C GLN A 354 21.02 4.75 28.60
N GLN A 355 19.88 5.35 28.26
CA GLN A 355 18.81 4.64 27.56
C GLN A 355 19.18 4.28 26.11
N LEU A 356 19.85 5.18 25.37
CA LEU A 356 20.34 4.89 24.01
C LEU A 356 21.35 3.74 24.01
N GLU A 357 22.27 3.70 24.98
CA GLU A 357 23.21 2.60 25.14
C GLU A 357 22.50 1.29 25.53
N HIS A 358 21.60 1.32 26.51
CA HIS A 358 20.80 0.15 26.90
C HIS A 358 20.07 -0.48 25.70
N TRP A 359 19.34 0.32 24.92
CA TRP A 359 18.61 -0.18 23.76
C TRP A 359 19.52 -0.62 22.60
N THR A 360 20.68 0.02 22.43
CA THR A 360 21.71 -0.42 21.47
C THR A 360 22.25 -1.81 21.82
N GLN A 361 22.58 -2.05 23.08
CA GLN A 361 23.03 -3.34 23.58
C GLN A 361 21.93 -4.40 23.45
N ALA A 362 20.69 -4.09 23.86
CA ALA A 362 19.54 -4.99 23.73
C ALA A 362 19.24 -5.35 22.26
N PHE A 363 19.34 -4.40 21.33
CA PHE A 363 19.21 -4.65 19.90
C PHE A 363 20.31 -5.57 19.38
N HIS A 364 21.57 -5.37 19.79
CA HIS A 364 22.67 -6.26 19.40
C HIS A 364 22.50 -7.69 19.90
N GLN A 365 22.03 -7.87 21.15
CA GLN A 365 21.73 -9.18 21.73
C GLN A 365 20.55 -9.86 21.01
N LYS A 366 19.42 -9.15 20.82
CA LYS A 366 18.27 -9.68 20.06
C LYS A 366 18.65 -10.02 18.62
N PHE A 367 19.46 -9.19 17.97
CA PHE A 367 19.92 -9.44 16.59
C PHE A 367 20.80 -10.68 16.50
N HIS A 368 21.76 -10.87 17.40
CA HIS A 368 22.58 -12.09 17.41
C HIS A 368 21.72 -13.35 17.64
N ARG A 369 20.77 -13.30 18.57
CA ARG A 369 19.85 -14.42 18.86
C ARG A 369 18.95 -14.79 17.68
N VAL A 370 18.41 -13.80 16.96
CA VAL A 370 17.51 -14.04 15.80
C VAL A 370 18.31 -14.37 14.54
N PHE A 371 19.43 -13.70 14.33
CA PHE A 371 20.31 -13.82 13.17
C PHE A 371 21.75 -14.09 13.65
N PRO A 372 22.11 -15.36 13.99
CA PRO A 372 23.45 -15.73 14.43
C PRO A 372 24.42 -15.75 13.24
N LEU A 373 24.76 -14.57 12.72
CA LEU A 373 25.57 -14.38 11.52
C LEU A 373 27.07 -14.51 11.82
N SER A 374 27.53 -14.09 13.00
CA SER A 374 28.91 -14.35 13.47
C SER A 374 29.22 -15.84 13.48
N ASP A 375 28.28 -16.63 14.00
CA ASP A 375 28.41 -18.07 14.22
C ASP A 375 28.38 -18.84 12.88
N LYS A 376 27.83 -18.19 11.84
CA LYS A 376 27.84 -18.63 10.43
C LYS A 376 29.04 -18.10 9.64
N GLY A 377 30.00 -17.44 10.28
CA GLY A 377 31.23 -16.95 9.65
C GLY A 377 31.12 -15.63 8.87
N PHE A 378 30.03 -14.87 9.00
CA PHE A 378 29.92 -13.56 8.34
C PHE A 378 30.82 -12.51 9.01
N SER A 379 31.47 -11.68 8.19
CA SER A 379 32.36 -10.62 8.67
C SER A 379 31.61 -9.51 9.44
N PRO A 380 32.30 -8.75 10.33
CA PRO A 380 31.70 -7.61 11.02
C PRO A 380 31.08 -6.55 10.09
N GLN A 381 31.60 -6.40 8.87
CA GLN A 381 31.01 -5.49 7.87
C GLN A 381 29.69 -6.02 7.30
N GLN A 382 29.61 -7.31 6.98
CA GLN A 382 28.36 -7.96 6.55
C GLN A 382 27.30 -7.94 7.67
N ILE A 383 27.72 -8.12 8.93
CA ILE A 383 26.82 -8.02 10.09
C ILE A 383 26.29 -6.59 10.28
N ARG A 384 27.14 -5.56 10.13
CA ARG A 384 26.69 -4.15 10.15
C ARG A 384 25.71 -3.86 9.01
N PHE A 385 25.98 -4.35 7.80
CA PHE A 385 25.07 -4.25 6.67
C PHE A 385 23.72 -4.92 6.96
N ALA A 386 23.71 -6.16 7.47
CA ALA A 386 22.47 -6.88 7.80
C ALA A 386 21.65 -6.18 8.90
N LYS A 387 22.30 -5.59 9.92
CA LYS A 387 21.64 -4.74 10.93
C LYS A 387 20.99 -3.51 10.27
N ALA A 388 21.66 -2.85 9.34
CA ALA A 388 21.11 -1.71 8.60
C ALA A 388 19.96 -2.11 7.66
N VAL A 389 20.01 -3.26 6.99
CA VAL A 389 18.90 -3.78 6.17
C VAL A 389 17.65 -3.96 7.02
N LEU A 390 17.73 -4.71 8.11
CA LEU A 390 16.62 -4.88 9.06
C LEU A 390 16.09 -3.53 9.57
N SER A 391 17.00 -2.64 9.99
CA SER A 391 16.66 -1.35 10.58
C SER A 391 15.97 -0.42 9.58
N ASN A 392 16.33 -0.45 8.29
CA ASN A 392 15.65 0.33 7.26
C ASN A 392 14.31 -0.29 6.85
N THR A 393 14.16 -1.62 6.84
CA THR A 393 12.87 -2.26 6.58
C THR A 393 11.85 -1.91 7.68
N ILE A 394 12.25 -1.99 8.96
CA ILE A 394 11.33 -1.72 10.08
C ILE A 394 11.19 -0.21 10.39
N GLY A 395 12.25 0.57 10.24
CA GLY A 395 12.22 2.04 10.33
C GLY A 395 11.65 2.74 9.08
N GLY A 396 11.30 1.97 8.05
CA GLY A 396 10.50 2.40 6.90
C GLY A 396 9.00 2.13 7.07
N MET A 397 8.55 1.56 8.19
CA MET A 397 7.12 1.34 8.42
C MET A 397 6.35 2.64 8.64
N GLY A 398 5.17 2.74 8.01
CA GLY A 398 4.28 3.89 8.10
C GLY A 398 2.92 3.54 8.71
N TYR A 399 2.22 4.58 9.19
CA TYR A 399 0.82 4.49 9.59
C TYR A 399 0.00 5.52 8.82
N PHE A 400 -0.85 5.02 7.94
CA PHE A 400 -1.67 5.78 7.02
C PHE A 400 -3.14 5.68 7.41
N HIS A 401 -3.93 6.73 7.20
CA HIS A 401 -5.37 6.69 7.44
C HIS A 401 -6.11 7.54 6.40
N GLY A 402 -7.12 6.96 5.77
CA GLY A 402 -7.90 7.68 4.76
C GLY A 402 -8.58 6.76 3.78
N GLN A 403 -8.78 7.24 2.56
CA GLN A 403 -9.59 6.59 1.52
C GLN A 403 -8.82 6.45 0.21
N SER A 404 -8.82 5.26 -0.38
CA SER A 404 -8.37 5.05 -1.76
C SER A 404 -9.44 5.50 -2.76
N TYR A 405 -9.03 5.94 -3.95
CA TYR A 405 -9.95 6.13 -5.08
C TYR A 405 -10.05 4.82 -5.87
N VAL A 406 -11.27 4.34 -6.12
CA VAL A 406 -11.50 3.05 -6.79
C VAL A 406 -12.46 3.15 -7.96
N GLN A 407 -12.24 2.34 -8.99
CA GLN A 407 -13.13 2.24 -10.14
C GLN A 407 -13.37 0.79 -10.55
N SER A 408 -14.64 0.42 -10.73
CA SER A 408 -15.05 -0.84 -11.36
C SER A 408 -15.59 -0.57 -12.77
N ARG A 409 -15.81 -1.64 -13.55
CA ARG A 409 -16.51 -1.57 -14.84
C ARG A 409 -17.95 -1.06 -14.78
N TYR A 410 -18.55 -0.94 -13.60
CA TYR A 410 -19.96 -0.56 -13.43
C TYR A 410 -20.15 0.95 -13.17
N ASN A 411 -19.13 1.64 -12.66
CA ASN A 411 -19.15 3.08 -12.34
C ASN A 411 -18.26 3.90 -13.29
N GLU A 412 -18.83 4.99 -13.81
CA GLU A 412 -18.18 5.86 -14.80
C GLU A 412 -17.08 6.74 -14.20
N PHE A 413 -17.28 7.22 -12.97
CA PHE A 413 -16.33 8.05 -12.23
C PHE A 413 -15.75 7.28 -11.02
N PRO A 414 -14.51 7.57 -10.59
CA PRO A 414 -13.94 6.97 -9.37
C PRO A 414 -14.79 7.24 -8.14
N LEU A 415 -14.93 6.21 -7.29
CA LEU A 415 -15.60 6.26 -6.00
C LEU A 415 -14.58 6.32 -4.87
N LEU A 416 -14.96 6.90 -3.73
CA LEU A 416 -14.18 6.82 -2.51
C LEU A 416 -14.38 5.47 -1.83
N TYR A 417 -13.29 4.75 -1.58
CA TYR A 417 -13.29 3.54 -0.77
C TYR A 417 -13.61 3.87 0.70
N PRO A 418 -14.13 2.93 1.51
CA PRO A 418 -14.31 3.13 2.94
C PRO A 418 -13.03 3.59 3.63
N GLU A 419 -13.15 4.53 4.57
CA GLU A 419 -12.01 5.05 5.32
C GLU A 419 -11.41 3.97 6.23
N ARG A 420 -10.09 3.77 6.16
CA ARG A 420 -9.38 2.72 6.90
C ARG A 420 -7.98 3.15 7.37
N PRO A 421 -7.50 2.60 8.50
CA PRO A 421 -6.09 2.63 8.88
C PRO A 421 -5.28 1.52 8.19
N LEU A 422 -4.03 1.82 7.85
CA LEU A 422 -3.05 0.85 7.38
C LEU A 422 -1.70 1.06 8.09
N TYR A 423 -1.28 0.07 8.88
CA TYR A 423 0.09 -0.06 9.38
C TYR A 423 0.85 -1.05 8.49
N THR A 424 1.94 -0.61 7.86
CA THR A 424 2.62 -1.38 6.79
C THR A 424 4.07 -0.93 6.62
N ALA A 425 4.95 -1.81 6.13
CA ALA A 425 6.21 -1.38 5.53
C ALA A 425 5.97 -0.73 4.15
N VAL A 426 7.01 -0.07 3.62
CA VAL A 426 6.96 0.63 2.33
C VAL A 426 8.18 0.24 1.47
N PRO A 427 8.05 0.05 0.14
CA PRO A 427 9.17 -0.42 -0.68
C PRO A 427 10.35 0.56 -0.73
N SER A 428 10.07 1.86 -0.66
CA SER A 428 11.10 2.90 -0.65
C SER A 428 10.61 4.16 0.05
N ARG A 429 11.41 4.69 0.97
CA ARG A 429 11.15 5.96 1.66
C ARG A 429 11.09 7.17 0.71
N SER A 430 11.73 7.10 -0.46
CA SER A 430 11.78 8.21 -1.42
C SER A 430 10.73 8.11 -2.53
N PHE A 431 10.65 6.95 -3.21
CA PHE A 431 9.77 6.77 -4.37
C PHE A 431 8.37 6.26 -4.01
N PHE A 432 8.32 5.33 -3.05
CA PHE A 432 7.14 4.52 -2.77
C PHE A 432 6.78 4.52 -1.28
N PRO A 433 6.62 5.68 -0.61
CA PRO A 433 6.42 5.74 0.85
C PRO A 433 4.95 5.46 1.25
N ARG A 434 4.43 4.33 0.79
CA ARG A 434 3.03 3.89 0.95
C ARG A 434 2.95 2.37 0.82
N GLY A 435 1.82 1.77 1.20
CA GLY A 435 1.63 0.32 1.14
C GLY A 435 1.48 -0.20 -0.28
N PHE A 436 2.23 -1.25 -0.63
CA PHE A 436 2.06 -2.04 -1.84
C PHE A 436 1.83 -3.52 -1.47
N LEU A 437 0.78 -4.12 -2.04
CA LEU A 437 0.24 -5.41 -1.59
C LEU A 437 1.22 -6.57 -1.76
N TRP A 438 1.90 -6.64 -2.92
CA TRP A 438 2.84 -7.73 -3.20
C TRP A 438 4.22 -7.52 -2.54
N ASP A 439 4.70 -6.28 -2.39
CA ASP A 439 5.94 -6.00 -1.67
C ASP A 439 5.84 -6.41 -0.20
N GLU A 440 4.67 -6.21 0.43
CA GLU A 440 4.51 -6.42 1.87
C GLU A 440 4.73 -7.88 2.29
N GLY A 441 4.37 -8.86 1.46
CA GLY A 441 4.66 -10.26 1.77
C GLY A 441 6.16 -10.54 1.92
N PHE A 442 7.00 -9.87 1.12
CA PHE A 442 8.45 -9.94 1.24
C PHE A 442 9.00 -9.16 2.44
N HIS A 443 8.47 -7.95 2.71
CA HIS A 443 8.82 -7.19 3.92
C HIS A 443 8.57 -8.02 5.19
N GLN A 444 7.42 -8.69 5.26
CA GLN A 444 7.01 -9.44 6.44
C GLN A 444 7.73 -10.79 6.59
N LEU A 445 8.37 -11.34 5.55
CA LEU A 445 9.30 -12.48 5.72
C LEU A 445 10.52 -12.11 6.58
N LEU A 446 10.99 -10.86 6.53
CA LEU A 446 12.07 -10.38 7.39
C LEU A 446 11.54 -9.91 8.76
N ILE A 447 10.49 -9.08 8.76
CA ILE A 447 9.94 -8.50 10.00
C ILE A 447 9.40 -9.58 10.94
N SER A 448 8.75 -10.64 10.42
CA SER A 448 8.19 -11.71 11.27
C SER A 448 9.24 -12.46 12.08
N LYS A 449 10.47 -12.61 11.57
CA LYS A 449 11.57 -13.23 12.31
C LYS A 449 12.12 -12.32 13.42
N TRP A 450 12.01 -11.00 13.26
CA TRP A 450 12.39 -10.04 14.29
C TRP A 450 11.31 -9.82 15.34
N GLU A 451 10.06 -9.63 14.91
CA GLU A 451 8.94 -9.28 15.78
C GLU A 451 7.59 -9.78 15.20
N PRO A 452 7.19 -11.05 15.49
CA PRO A 452 5.96 -11.64 14.95
C PRO A 452 4.70 -10.82 15.21
N ALA A 453 4.62 -10.12 16.33
CA ALA A 453 3.47 -9.29 16.69
C ALA A 453 3.24 -8.13 15.71
N ILE A 454 4.31 -7.55 15.15
CA ILE A 454 4.22 -6.52 14.11
C ILE A 454 3.63 -7.12 12.83
N SER A 455 4.12 -8.30 12.40
CA SER A 455 3.59 -8.96 11.19
C SER A 455 2.13 -9.38 11.32
N ARG A 456 1.68 -9.81 12.52
CA ARG A 456 0.26 -10.08 12.78
C ARG A 456 -0.60 -8.82 12.62
N GLU A 457 -0.15 -7.70 13.17
CA GLU A 457 -0.85 -6.42 13.06
C GLU A 457 -0.90 -5.93 11.59
N VAL A 458 0.20 -6.03 10.84
CA VAL A 458 0.25 -5.69 9.42
C VAL A 458 -0.70 -6.55 8.58
N LEU A 459 -0.64 -7.88 8.72
CA LEU A 459 -1.51 -8.80 7.98
C LEU A 459 -3.00 -8.54 8.28
N GLY A 460 -3.32 -8.25 9.54
CA GLY A 460 -4.67 -7.86 9.95
C GLY A 460 -5.14 -6.56 9.31
N HIS A 461 -4.30 -5.52 9.25
CA HIS A 461 -4.62 -4.28 8.54
C HIS A 461 -4.88 -4.54 7.05
N TRP A 462 -3.99 -5.24 6.35
CA TRP A 462 -4.13 -5.50 4.91
C TRP A 462 -5.39 -6.31 4.57
N LEU A 463 -5.74 -7.32 5.35
CA LEU A 463 -6.95 -8.12 5.11
C LEU A 463 -8.24 -7.38 5.53
N ASP A 464 -8.15 -6.40 6.44
CA ASP A 464 -9.26 -5.48 6.75
C ASP A 464 -9.52 -4.44 5.64
N MET A 465 -8.57 -4.22 4.71
CA MET A 465 -8.79 -3.39 3.51
C MET A 465 -9.67 -4.06 2.46
N MET A 466 -10.06 -5.33 2.63
CA MET A 466 -10.77 -6.12 1.63
C MET A 466 -12.25 -5.71 1.46
N ASN A 467 -12.73 -5.65 0.21
CA ASN A 467 -14.13 -5.45 -0.11
C ASN A 467 -14.93 -6.78 -0.08
N VAL A 468 -16.25 -6.70 -0.26
CA VAL A 468 -17.17 -7.86 -0.29
C VAL A 468 -16.86 -8.84 -1.42
N GLU A 469 -16.25 -8.39 -2.52
CA GLU A 469 -15.84 -9.25 -3.64
C GLU A 469 -14.60 -10.09 -3.29
N GLY A 470 -13.83 -9.70 -2.28
CA GLY A 470 -12.52 -10.29 -1.95
C GLY A 470 -11.33 -9.52 -2.50
N TRP A 471 -11.54 -8.39 -3.17
CA TRP A 471 -10.46 -7.57 -3.72
C TRP A 471 -9.81 -6.68 -2.65
N ILE A 472 -8.50 -6.47 -2.79
CA ILE A 472 -7.69 -5.52 -2.03
C ILE A 472 -6.96 -4.63 -3.05
N PRO A 473 -7.04 -3.28 -2.95
CA PRO A 473 -6.26 -2.41 -3.82
C PRO A 473 -4.75 -2.69 -3.73
N ARG A 474 -4.07 -2.82 -4.87
CA ARG A 474 -2.63 -3.16 -4.92
C ARG A 474 -1.73 -2.08 -4.32
N GLU A 475 -2.16 -0.82 -4.38
CA GLU A 475 -1.41 0.35 -3.95
C GLU A 475 -2.32 1.23 -3.08
N GLN A 476 -1.86 1.54 -1.86
CA GLN A 476 -2.71 2.12 -0.80
C GLN A 476 -2.38 3.59 -0.59
N ILE A 477 -3.11 4.46 -1.29
CA ILE A 477 -2.87 5.90 -1.38
C ILE A 477 -3.90 6.66 -0.52
N LEU A 478 -3.80 6.48 0.80
CA LEU A 478 -4.90 6.78 1.73
C LEU A 478 -5.02 8.27 2.11
N ASP A 479 -3.91 8.91 2.47
CA ASP A 479 -3.87 10.28 3.00
C ASP A 479 -3.25 11.30 2.03
N SER A 480 -3.28 12.58 2.41
CA SER A 480 -2.74 13.69 1.61
C SER A 480 -1.23 13.60 1.42
N GLU A 481 -0.47 13.11 2.41
CA GLU A 481 0.98 12.93 2.28
C GLU A 481 1.29 11.88 1.22
N ALA A 482 0.61 10.73 1.26
CA ALA A 482 0.75 9.67 0.26
C ALA A 482 0.34 10.13 -1.14
N ARG A 483 -0.80 10.83 -1.28
CA ARG A 483 -1.29 11.37 -2.58
C ARG A 483 -0.31 12.38 -3.18
N SER A 484 0.37 13.19 -2.37
CA SER A 484 1.37 14.17 -2.86
C SER A 484 2.57 13.54 -3.58
N LYS A 485 2.78 12.23 -3.41
CA LYS A 485 3.88 11.44 -4.01
C LYS A 485 3.43 10.54 -5.17
N VAL A 486 2.23 10.75 -5.72
CA VAL A 486 1.69 9.94 -6.83
C VAL A 486 1.13 10.84 -7.96
N PRO A 487 1.59 10.69 -9.21
CA PRO A 487 0.96 11.32 -10.36
C PRO A 487 -0.53 10.94 -10.49
N ALA A 488 -1.37 11.89 -10.90
CA ALA A 488 -2.83 11.76 -10.84
C ALA A 488 -3.38 10.52 -11.57
N GLU A 489 -2.74 10.12 -12.66
CA GLU A 489 -3.08 8.97 -13.49
C GLU A 489 -2.93 7.61 -12.77
N PHE A 490 -2.11 7.52 -11.71
CA PHE A 490 -1.88 6.29 -10.94
C PHE A 490 -2.68 6.21 -9.63
N ILE A 491 -3.44 7.26 -9.28
CA ILE A 491 -4.19 7.31 -8.02
C ILE A 491 -5.36 6.31 -8.01
N VAL A 492 -6.08 6.16 -9.14
CA VAL A 492 -7.30 5.36 -9.22
C VAL A 492 -7.00 3.86 -9.34
N GLN A 493 -7.42 3.09 -8.35
CA GLN A 493 -7.25 1.63 -8.30
C GLN A 493 -8.43 0.92 -8.98
N ARG A 494 -8.19 -0.16 -9.73
CA ARG A 494 -9.24 -0.92 -10.46
C ARG A 494 -9.49 -2.29 -9.85
N ASN A 495 -10.76 -2.67 -9.65
CA ASN A 495 -11.10 -3.93 -8.98
C ASN A 495 -10.99 -5.19 -9.84
N GLU A 496 -10.63 -5.06 -11.12
CA GLU A 496 -10.18 -6.18 -11.95
C GLU A 496 -8.66 -6.45 -11.80
N ASN A 497 -7.91 -5.47 -11.30
CA ASN A 497 -6.46 -5.52 -11.20
C ASN A 497 -6.03 -6.24 -9.91
N ALA A 498 -5.45 -7.42 -10.10
CA ALA A 498 -4.83 -8.23 -9.07
C ALA A 498 -3.37 -7.79 -8.77
N ASN A 499 -2.72 -8.49 -7.83
CA ASN A 499 -1.29 -8.41 -7.56
C ASN A 499 -0.76 -9.80 -7.13
N PRO A 500 0.54 -10.11 -7.15
CA PRO A 500 1.02 -11.36 -6.57
C PRO A 500 0.59 -11.51 -5.10
N PRO A 501 -0.05 -12.62 -4.69
CA PRO A 501 -0.61 -12.77 -3.35
C PRO A 501 0.47 -13.20 -2.34
N THR A 502 1.57 -12.44 -2.28
CA THR A 502 2.80 -12.75 -1.52
C THR A 502 2.59 -12.83 -0.01
N LEU A 503 1.50 -12.29 0.53
CA LEU A 503 1.10 -12.49 1.93
C LEU A 503 1.00 -13.99 2.27
N PHE A 504 0.70 -14.87 1.30
CA PHE A 504 0.76 -16.31 1.51
C PHE A 504 2.19 -16.84 1.79
N LEU A 505 3.26 -16.22 1.28
CA LEU A 505 4.64 -16.57 1.67
C LEU A 505 4.86 -16.29 3.17
N THR A 506 4.44 -15.12 3.63
CA THR A 506 4.52 -14.74 5.05
C THR A 506 3.71 -15.70 5.91
N LEU A 507 2.47 -16.02 5.50
CA LEU A 507 1.62 -16.97 6.20
C LEU A 507 2.22 -18.38 6.22
N GLN A 508 2.81 -18.86 5.12
CA GLN A 508 3.50 -20.16 5.08
C GLN A 508 4.71 -20.19 6.03
N SER A 509 5.42 -19.07 6.21
CA SER A 509 6.49 -18.97 7.22
C SER A 509 5.91 -19.00 8.63
N LEU A 510 4.90 -18.18 8.92
CA LEU A 510 4.28 -18.07 10.25
C LEU A 510 3.62 -19.38 10.69
N LEU A 511 2.88 -20.07 9.81
CA LEU A 511 2.26 -21.37 10.11
C LEU A 511 3.30 -22.45 10.39
N ARG A 512 4.45 -22.43 9.70
CA ARG A 512 5.58 -23.33 10.00
C ARG A 512 6.20 -23.05 11.37
N ASP A 513 6.30 -21.79 11.77
CA ASP A 513 6.81 -21.39 13.09
C ASP A 513 5.85 -21.75 14.25
N LEU A 514 4.54 -21.86 13.99
CA LEU A 514 3.50 -22.22 14.99
C LEU A 514 3.46 -23.72 15.34
N GLY A 515 3.90 -24.60 14.44
CA GLY A 515 3.86 -26.05 14.65
C GLY A 515 2.44 -26.65 14.70
N PRO A 516 2.30 -27.91 15.18
CA PRO A 516 1.02 -28.64 15.13
C PRO A 516 0.03 -28.29 16.25
N HIS A 517 0.44 -27.55 17.27
CA HIS A 517 -0.36 -27.23 18.45
C HIS A 517 -0.49 -25.71 18.61
N LEU A 518 -1.57 -25.15 18.09
CA LEU A 518 -1.88 -23.72 18.20
C LEU A 518 -2.15 -23.33 19.66
N SER A 519 -1.59 -22.20 20.11
CA SER A 519 -2.09 -21.55 21.33
C SER A 519 -3.50 -21.00 21.10
N GLN A 520 -4.22 -20.68 22.18
CA GLN A 520 -5.56 -20.11 22.05
C GLN A 520 -5.55 -18.71 21.39
N GLU A 521 -4.47 -17.93 21.57
CA GLU A 521 -4.28 -16.66 20.86
C GLU A 521 -4.09 -16.89 19.35
N ASP A 522 -3.22 -17.82 18.97
CA ASP A 522 -2.94 -18.13 17.56
C ASP A 522 -4.18 -18.69 16.87
N SER A 523 -4.91 -19.60 17.54
CA SER A 523 -6.18 -20.13 17.03
C SER A 523 -7.22 -19.03 16.83
N SER A 524 -7.37 -18.11 17.80
CA SER A 524 -8.28 -16.96 17.69
C SER A 524 -7.90 -16.04 16.53
N TYR A 525 -6.62 -15.70 16.41
CA TYR A 525 -6.10 -14.85 15.34
C TYR A 525 -6.30 -15.49 13.95
N LEU A 526 -5.90 -16.76 13.76
CA LEU A 526 -6.08 -17.48 12.50
C LEU A 526 -7.56 -17.63 12.13
N ARG A 527 -8.47 -17.86 13.10
CA ARG A 527 -9.92 -17.89 12.85
C ARG A 527 -10.49 -16.54 12.41
N LYS A 528 -9.93 -15.40 12.87
CA LYS A 528 -10.30 -14.08 12.33
C LYS A 528 -9.76 -13.86 10.90
N LEU A 529 -8.58 -14.37 10.57
CA LEU A 529 -8.01 -14.27 9.21
C LEU A 529 -8.77 -15.11 8.16
N PHE A 530 -9.06 -16.37 8.50
CA PHE A 530 -9.42 -17.41 7.54
C PHE A 530 -10.64 -17.07 6.65
N PRO A 531 -11.75 -16.46 7.14
CA PRO A 531 -12.87 -16.08 6.28
C PRO A 531 -12.50 -15.07 5.19
N ARG A 532 -11.58 -14.13 5.48
CA ARG A 532 -11.08 -13.13 4.52
C ARG A 532 -10.11 -13.77 3.53
N LEU A 533 -9.18 -14.60 4.02
CA LEU A 533 -8.24 -15.34 3.18
C LEU A 533 -8.95 -16.26 2.18
N ARG A 534 -10.02 -16.94 2.60
CA ARG A 534 -10.90 -17.71 1.71
C ARG A 534 -11.47 -16.83 0.60
N THR A 535 -12.13 -15.72 0.93
CA THR A 535 -12.74 -14.84 -0.08
C THR A 535 -11.70 -14.22 -1.03
N TRP A 536 -10.49 -13.92 -0.55
CA TRP A 536 -9.37 -13.48 -1.39
C TRP A 536 -8.90 -14.58 -2.36
N TYR A 537 -8.72 -15.80 -1.86
CA TYR A 537 -8.37 -16.98 -2.66
C TYR A 537 -9.45 -17.29 -3.72
N ASP A 538 -10.73 -17.24 -3.34
CA ASP A 538 -11.87 -17.43 -4.23
C ASP A 538 -11.95 -16.31 -5.28
N TRP A 539 -11.60 -15.07 -4.93
CA TRP A 539 -11.53 -13.94 -5.85
C TRP A 539 -10.49 -14.17 -6.97
N TYR A 540 -9.31 -14.73 -6.68
CA TYR A 540 -8.38 -15.14 -7.74
C TYR A 540 -8.95 -16.26 -8.61
N ASN A 541 -9.52 -17.29 -7.99
CA ASN A 541 -10.09 -18.46 -8.65
C ASN A 541 -11.40 -18.19 -9.41
N THR A 542 -11.95 -16.98 -9.33
CA THR A 542 -13.11 -16.54 -10.11
C THR A 542 -12.76 -15.43 -11.10
N THR A 543 -11.96 -14.44 -10.72
CA THR A 543 -11.69 -13.27 -11.57
C THR A 543 -10.48 -13.43 -12.49
N GLN A 544 -9.46 -14.18 -12.08
CA GLN A 544 -8.16 -14.27 -12.79
C GLN A 544 -7.95 -15.59 -13.54
N ILE A 545 -8.97 -16.45 -13.64
CA ILE A 545 -8.90 -17.72 -14.38
C ILE A 545 -8.53 -17.53 -15.86
N GLY A 546 -7.79 -18.49 -16.41
CA GLY A 546 -7.39 -18.53 -17.81
C GLY A 546 -8.43 -19.20 -18.72
N PRO A 547 -8.12 -19.37 -20.01
CA PRO A 547 -9.04 -19.94 -21.00
C PRO A 547 -9.24 -21.46 -20.86
N LEU A 548 -8.37 -22.16 -20.12
CA LEU A 548 -8.41 -23.61 -19.93
C LEU A 548 -8.46 -23.96 -18.42
N PRO A 549 -8.95 -25.16 -18.04
CA PRO A 549 -8.86 -25.64 -16.65
C PRO A 549 -7.43 -25.53 -16.10
N SER A 550 -7.30 -25.16 -14.83
CA SER A 550 -6.01 -25.05 -14.13
C SER A 550 -5.00 -24.05 -14.74
N THR A 551 -5.48 -23.12 -15.57
CA THR A 551 -4.71 -21.97 -16.09
C THR A 551 -5.21 -20.66 -15.49
N TYR A 552 -4.35 -19.66 -15.46
CA TYR A 552 -4.67 -18.31 -14.98
C TYR A 552 -4.15 -17.25 -15.95
N ARG A 553 -4.72 -16.05 -15.90
CA ARG A 553 -4.34 -14.90 -16.74
C ARG A 553 -4.62 -13.59 -16.02
N TRP A 554 -3.55 -12.89 -15.60
CA TRP A 554 -3.58 -11.48 -15.18
C TRP A 554 -4.54 -10.63 -16.04
N ARG A 555 -5.45 -9.91 -15.38
CA ARG A 555 -6.24 -8.84 -16.02
C ARG A 555 -5.45 -7.51 -16.02
N GLY A 556 -5.99 -6.48 -16.66
CA GLY A 556 -5.39 -5.13 -16.67
C GLY A 556 -4.16 -4.92 -17.55
N ARG A 557 -3.83 -5.86 -18.46
CA ARG A 557 -2.85 -5.59 -19.54
C ARG A 557 -3.41 -4.54 -20.49
N ASP A 558 -2.55 -3.62 -20.92
CA ASP A 558 -2.92 -2.60 -21.90
C ASP A 558 -3.25 -3.24 -23.26
N THR A 559 -4.38 -2.86 -23.85
CA THR A 559 -4.84 -3.38 -25.15
C THR A 559 -4.42 -2.49 -26.31
N ASP A 560 -4.05 -1.22 -26.09
CA ASP A 560 -3.46 -0.38 -27.14
C ASP A 560 -1.98 -0.73 -27.32
N THR A 561 -1.73 -1.69 -28.20
CA THR A 561 -0.38 -2.12 -28.49
C THR A 561 0.48 -1.04 -29.16
N ASN A 562 -0.07 0.08 -29.64
CA ASN A 562 0.72 1.09 -30.36
C ASN A 562 1.61 1.95 -29.44
N LEU A 563 1.28 2.01 -28.14
CA LEU A 563 1.97 2.85 -27.15
C LEU A 563 3.30 2.24 -26.66
N PHE A 564 3.44 0.92 -26.69
CA PHE A 564 4.57 0.19 -26.09
C PHE A 564 5.06 -0.94 -27.00
N LEU A 565 6.37 -1.19 -27.02
CA LEU A 565 6.97 -2.31 -27.77
C LEU A 565 6.31 -3.66 -27.42
N ASN A 566 6.10 -3.89 -26.12
CA ASN A 566 5.27 -4.95 -25.55
C ASN A 566 4.32 -4.32 -24.50
N PRO A 567 3.01 -4.61 -24.49
CA PRO A 567 2.09 -4.05 -23.50
C PRO A 567 2.40 -4.50 -22.06
N LYS A 568 2.34 -3.56 -21.11
CA LYS A 568 2.70 -3.81 -19.71
C LYS A 568 1.73 -4.75 -18.99
N THR A 569 2.20 -5.35 -17.89
CA THR A 569 1.43 -6.24 -17.00
C THR A 569 1.61 -5.81 -15.54
N LEU A 570 1.20 -4.58 -15.22
CA LEU A 570 1.36 -3.94 -13.89
C LEU A 570 0.76 -4.76 -12.73
N THR A 571 -0.25 -5.57 -13.04
CA THR A 571 -0.90 -6.50 -12.12
C THR A 571 -0.01 -7.66 -11.69
N SER A 572 1.03 -8.00 -12.46
CA SER A 572 1.96 -9.07 -12.09
C SER A 572 3.10 -8.66 -11.15
N GLY A 573 3.28 -7.36 -10.88
CA GLY A 573 4.47 -6.82 -10.20
C GLY A 573 5.75 -6.82 -11.07
N LEU A 574 5.72 -7.49 -12.22
CA LEU A 574 6.77 -7.53 -13.24
C LEU A 574 6.32 -6.68 -14.44
N ASP A 575 6.23 -5.36 -14.21
CA ASP A 575 5.49 -4.39 -15.03
C ASP A 575 5.76 -4.46 -16.54
N ASP A 576 7.03 -4.55 -16.95
CA ASP A 576 7.48 -4.56 -18.35
C ASP A 576 8.11 -5.89 -18.81
N TYR A 577 8.00 -6.95 -17.98
CA TYR A 577 8.46 -8.28 -18.38
C TYR A 577 7.75 -8.71 -19.68
N PRO A 578 8.47 -9.11 -20.75
CA PRO A 578 7.85 -9.36 -22.04
C PRO A 578 6.87 -10.54 -22.00
N ARG A 579 5.60 -10.28 -22.32
CA ARG A 579 4.56 -11.33 -22.46
C ARG A 579 4.07 -11.43 -23.91
N ALA A 580 2.93 -12.07 -24.13
CA ALA A 580 2.32 -12.17 -25.46
C ALA A 580 2.21 -10.77 -26.09
N SER A 581 2.69 -10.62 -27.33
CA SER A 581 2.86 -9.30 -27.94
C SER A 581 1.55 -8.66 -28.36
N HIS A 582 0.48 -9.45 -28.48
CA HIS A 582 -0.87 -8.99 -28.76
C HIS A 582 -1.81 -9.57 -27.67
N PRO A 583 -2.10 -8.80 -26.61
CA PRO A 583 -2.92 -9.25 -25.49
C PRO A 583 -4.29 -9.76 -25.95
N SER A 584 -4.75 -10.86 -25.35
CA SER A 584 -5.93 -11.60 -25.81
C SER A 584 -6.45 -12.55 -24.74
N GLN A 585 -7.70 -13.02 -24.90
CA GLN A 585 -8.32 -13.92 -23.94
C GLN A 585 -7.67 -15.31 -23.87
N VAL A 586 -6.85 -15.68 -24.87
CA VAL A 586 -6.16 -16.98 -24.95
C VAL A 586 -4.84 -17.04 -24.17
N GLU A 587 -4.44 -15.95 -23.50
CA GLU A 587 -3.18 -15.94 -22.75
C GLU A 587 -3.24 -16.86 -21.52
N ARG A 588 -2.10 -17.50 -21.21
CA ARG A 588 -1.87 -18.31 -20.00
C ARG A 588 -0.61 -17.78 -19.32
N HIS A 589 -0.73 -17.30 -18.08
CA HIS A 589 0.36 -16.69 -17.32
C HIS A 589 0.90 -17.68 -16.27
N LEU A 590 2.17 -18.06 -16.44
CA LEU A 590 2.87 -19.09 -15.67
C LEU A 590 3.04 -18.69 -14.20
N ASP A 591 3.53 -17.48 -13.97
CA ASP A 591 3.76 -16.90 -12.64
C ASP A 591 2.50 -16.92 -11.78
N LEU A 592 1.36 -16.52 -12.33
CA LEU A 592 0.09 -16.54 -11.60
C LEU A 592 -0.40 -17.96 -11.28
N ARG A 593 -0.20 -18.93 -12.18
CA ARG A 593 -0.50 -20.34 -11.90
C ARG A 593 0.34 -20.86 -10.73
N CYS A 594 1.62 -20.48 -10.68
CA CYS A 594 2.52 -20.84 -9.59
C CYS A 594 2.13 -20.17 -8.26
N TRP A 595 1.74 -18.89 -8.27
CA TRP A 595 1.20 -18.22 -7.08
C TRP A 595 -0.03 -18.91 -6.50
N MET A 596 -0.94 -19.37 -7.36
CA MET A 596 -2.15 -20.07 -6.91
C MET A 596 -1.86 -21.49 -6.39
N ALA A 597 -0.80 -22.15 -6.84
CA ALA A 597 -0.34 -23.40 -6.24
C ALA A 597 0.09 -23.19 -4.77
N LEU A 598 0.93 -22.18 -4.52
CA LEU A 598 1.34 -21.78 -3.17
C LEU A 598 0.14 -21.37 -2.29
N ALA A 599 -0.75 -20.51 -2.81
CA ALA A 599 -1.93 -20.08 -2.08
C ALA A 599 -2.84 -21.26 -1.67
N SER A 600 -2.99 -22.25 -2.56
CA SER A 600 -3.75 -23.48 -2.29
C SER A 600 -3.12 -24.32 -1.18
N GLU A 601 -1.79 -24.45 -1.14
CA GLU A 601 -1.05 -25.13 -0.08
C GLU A 601 -1.30 -24.47 1.28
N VAL A 602 -1.10 -23.16 1.36
CA VAL A 602 -1.22 -22.39 2.62
C VAL A 602 -2.66 -22.36 3.13
N MET A 603 -3.64 -22.24 2.24
CA MET A 603 -5.07 -22.35 2.61
C MET A 603 -5.41 -23.74 3.15
N ALA A 604 -4.90 -24.80 2.52
CA ALA A 604 -5.14 -26.16 2.96
C ALA A 604 -4.46 -26.48 4.31
N ASP A 605 -3.25 -25.96 4.54
CA ASP A 605 -2.52 -26.13 5.81
C ASP A 605 -3.21 -25.36 6.95
N MET A 606 -3.61 -24.11 6.70
CA MET A 606 -4.35 -23.31 7.68
C MET A 606 -5.72 -23.91 8.01
N ALA A 607 -6.46 -24.38 6.99
CA ALA A 607 -7.75 -25.04 7.19
C ALA A 607 -7.61 -26.27 8.09
N LYS A 608 -6.63 -27.14 7.80
CA LYS A 608 -6.33 -28.34 8.60
C LYS A 608 -5.96 -28.00 10.05
N LEU A 609 -5.15 -26.96 10.29
CA LEU A 609 -4.79 -26.49 11.63
C LEU A 609 -5.99 -25.93 12.42
N LEU A 610 -6.98 -25.37 11.72
CA LEU A 610 -8.20 -24.82 12.33
C LEU A 610 -9.34 -25.85 12.48
N GLY A 611 -9.21 -27.05 11.90
CA GLY A 611 -10.31 -28.02 11.80
C GLY A 611 -11.40 -27.62 10.79
N GLU A 612 -11.07 -26.74 9.84
CA GLU A 612 -11.93 -26.33 8.74
C GLU A 612 -11.78 -27.30 7.54
N PRO A 613 -12.76 -27.40 6.63
CA PRO A 613 -12.65 -28.25 5.43
C PRO A 613 -11.45 -27.85 4.55
N ASP A 614 -10.46 -28.74 4.44
CA ASP A 614 -9.20 -28.49 3.72
C ASP A 614 -9.15 -29.14 2.32
N GLN A 615 -10.03 -30.11 2.05
CA GLN A 615 -9.87 -31.04 0.93
C GLN A 615 -9.93 -30.37 -0.46
N HIS A 616 -10.75 -29.33 -0.61
CA HIS A 616 -10.82 -28.56 -1.87
C HIS A 616 -9.50 -27.84 -2.15
N TYR A 617 -8.95 -27.11 -1.18
CA TYR A 617 -7.67 -26.43 -1.32
C TYR A 617 -6.54 -27.43 -1.58
N ARG A 618 -6.53 -28.57 -0.87
CA ARG A 618 -5.54 -29.62 -1.08
C ARG A 618 -5.61 -30.23 -2.47
N HIS A 619 -6.81 -30.46 -2.99
CA HIS A 619 -7.01 -30.95 -4.35
C HIS A 619 -6.52 -29.93 -5.39
N THR A 620 -6.85 -28.64 -5.22
CA THR A 620 -6.36 -27.58 -6.12
C THR A 620 -4.83 -27.48 -6.07
N GLN A 621 -4.22 -27.56 -4.88
CA GLN A 621 -2.77 -27.62 -4.71
C GLN A 621 -2.16 -28.80 -5.49
N GLN A 622 -2.71 -30.01 -5.35
CA GLN A 622 -2.23 -31.20 -6.07
C GLN A 622 -2.35 -31.05 -7.59
N VAL A 623 -3.44 -30.49 -8.09
CA VAL A 623 -3.65 -30.25 -9.53
C VAL A 623 -2.67 -29.19 -10.06
N LEU A 624 -2.48 -28.08 -9.34
CA LEU A 624 -1.57 -27.02 -9.76
C LEU A 624 -0.10 -27.42 -9.61
N SER A 625 0.25 -28.26 -8.62
CA SER A 625 1.61 -28.79 -8.46
C SER A 625 1.92 -30.02 -9.32
N ASN A 626 0.95 -30.57 -10.06
CA ASN A 626 1.19 -31.68 -10.98
C ASN A 626 2.18 -31.25 -12.10
N ASN A 627 3.36 -31.88 -12.11
CA ASN A 627 4.47 -31.50 -13.00
C ASN A 627 4.15 -31.85 -14.47
N SER A 628 3.46 -32.95 -14.76
CA SER A 628 3.04 -33.31 -16.13
C SER A 628 2.03 -32.32 -16.71
N LEU A 629 1.04 -31.91 -15.91
CA LEU A 629 0.06 -30.88 -16.32
C LEU A 629 0.70 -29.50 -16.45
N LEU A 630 1.67 -29.16 -15.60
CA LEU A 630 2.47 -27.94 -15.76
C LEU A 630 3.27 -27.97 -17.07
N GLN A 631 3.87 -29.11 -17.43
CA GLN A 631 4.57 -29.27 -18.70
C GLN A 631 3.62 -29.11 -19.89
N GLU A 632 2.49 -29.83 -19.92
CA GLU A 632 1.47 -29.72 -20.98
C GLU A 632 1.01 -28.26 -21.23
N LEU A 633 0.84 -27.49 -20.16
CA LEU A 633 0.29 -26.14 -20.24
C LEU A 633 1.36 -25.04 -20.49
N HIS A 634 2.61 -25.25 -20.06
CA HIS A 634 3.61 -24.19 -19.99
C HIS A 634 5.04 -24.57 -20.44
N TRP A 635 5.38 -25.84 -20.66
CA TRP A 635 6.72 -26.20 -21.13
C TRP A 635 6.83 -26.06 -22.65
N SER A 636 7.95 -25.51 -23.11
CA SER A 636 8.29 -25.42 -24.54
C SER A 636 9.60 -26.17 -24.80
N ASP A 637 9.52 -27.29 -25.52
CA ASP A 637 10.70 -28.08 -25.92
C ASP A 637 11.62 -27.31 -26.89
N GLU A 638 11.06 -26.42 -27.71
CA GLU A 638 11.83 -25.53 -28.61
C GLU A 638 12.70 -24.54 -27.81
N LEU A 639 12.22 -24.09 -26.65
CA LEU A 639 12.89 -23.09 -25.82
C LEU A 639 13.62 -23.67 -24.61
N ASN A 640 13.43 -24.97 -24.31
CA ASN A 640 13.84 -25.65 -23.08
C ASN A 640 13.50 -24.87 -21.80
N ALA A 641 12.31 -24.26 -21.78
CA ALA A 641 11.88 -23.40 -20.68
C ALA A 641 10.37 -23.46 -20.43
N PHE A 642 9.97 -23.21 -19.18
CA PHE A 642 8.59 -22.86 -18.88
C PHE A 642 8.31 -21.43 -19.36
N CYS A 643 7.17 -21.25 -20.01
CA CYS A 643 6.81 -20.03 -20.73
C CYS A 643 5.37 -19.60 -20.44
N ASP A 644 5.10 -18.30 -20.58
CA ASP A 644 3.76 -17.82 -20.87
C ASP A 644 3.31 -18.30 -22.26
N PHE A 645 2.00 -18.36 -22.49
CA PHE A 645 1.43 -18.68 -23.80
C PHE A 645 0.46 -17.57 -24.22
N GLY A 646 0.40 -17.25 -25.52
CA GLY A 646 -0.59 -16.32 -26.05
C GLY A 646 -0.36 -15.93 -27.50
N ASN A 647 -1.09 -14.93 -27.99
CA ASN A 647 -0.94 -14.44 -29.35
C ASN A 647 0.35 -13.59 -29.48
N HIS A 648 1.42 -14.18 -30.00
CA HIS A 648 2.77 -13.61 -29.95
C HIS A 648 3.44 -13.59 -31.32
N THR A 649 4.36 -12.64 -31.50
CA THR A 649 5.33 -12.52 -32.59
C THR A 649 6.52 -11.73 -32.06
N GLN A 650 7.73 -12.21 -32.33
CA GLN A 650 8.98 -11.50 -32.03
C GLN A 650 9.30 -10.41 -33.06
N ALA A 651 8.57 -10.36 -34.18
CA ALA A 651 8.80 -9.42 -35.28
C ALA A 651 8.20 -8.03 -35.01
N VAL A 652 8.44 -7.49 -33.82
CA VAL A 652 8.00 -6.16 -33.37
C VAL A 652 9.21 -5.25 -33.18
N SER A 653 9.07 -3.96 -33.47
CA SER A 653 10.09 -2.94 -33.16
C SER A 653 9.47 -1.57 -32.99
N LEU A 654 10.22 -0.63 -32.40
CA LEU A 654 9.91 0.79 -32.48
C LEU A 654 10.59 1.37 -33.72
N GLU A 655 9.80 1.97 -34.61
CA GLU A 655 10.27 2.67 -35.81
C GLU A 655 9.93 4.17 -35.68
N ARG A 656 10.78 5.04 -36.25
CA ARG A 656 10.48 6.48 -36.28
C ARG A 656 9.42 6.75 -37.35
N GLU A 657 8.41 7.52 -36.98
CA GLU A 657 7.36 8.02 -37.86
C GLU A 657 7.96 8.71 -39.09
N LYS A 658 7.53 8.29 -40.29
CA LYS A 658 7.99 8.86 -41.56
C LYS A 658 7.22 10.15 -41.86
N VAL A 659 7.68 11.26 -41.29
CA VAL A 659 7.14 12.59 -41.58
C VAL A 659 7.47 12.98 -43.02
N TYR A 660 6.45 13.07 -43.89
CA TYR A 660 6.61 13.60 -45.24
C TYR A 660 6.79 15.12 -45.19
N VAL A 661 7.81 15.62 -45.88
CA VAL A 661 8.09 17.06 -46.00
C VAL A 661 7.89 17.48 -47.45
N PRO A 662 6.86 18.28 -47.78
CA PRO A 662 6.71 18.86 -49.10
C PRO A 662 7.92 19.74 -49.48
N ALA A 663 8.30 19.73 -50.75
CA ALA A 663 9.42 20.54 -51.23
C ALA A 663 9.18 22.04 -50.95
N GLY A 664 10.12 22.68 -50.24
CA GLY A 664 10.10 24.12 -49.95
C GLY A 664 9.77 24.52 -48.50
N GLN A 665 9.35 23.61 -47.60
CA GLN A 665 9.10 23.97 -46.20
C GLN A 665 10.34 23.85 -45.29
N PRO A 666 10.61 24.83 -44.40
CA PRO A 666 11.74 24.80 -43.47
C PRO A 666 11.51 23.82 -42.30
N ARG A 667 12.47 22.93 -42.04
CA ARG A 667 12.40 21.87 -41.02
C ARG A 667 12.28 22.34 -39.56
N GLN A 668 12.48 23.63 -39.27
CA GLN A 668 12.60 24.15 -37.89
C GLN A 668 11.30 24.18 -37.07
N HIS A 669 10.13 23.98 -37.70
CA HIS A 669 8.82 24.07 -37.03
C HIS A 669 8.08 22.74 -36.86
N GLN A 670 8.72 21.59 -37.09
CA GLN A 670 8.07 20.28 -36.97
C GLN A 670 8.23 19.67 -35.57
N PRO A 671 7.19 19.02 -35.01
CA PRO A 671 7.31 18.26 -33.78
C PRO A 671 8.29 17.08 -33.97
N PRO A 672 8.97 16.62 -32.90
CA PRO A 672 9.89 15.49 -32.99
C PRO A 672 9.16 14.22 -33.45
N ALA A 673 9.68 13.56 -34.48
CA ALA A 673 9.09 12.35 -35.05
C ALA A 673 8.89 11.27 -33.97
N ARG A 674 7.65 10.77 -33.85
CA ARG A 674 7.27 9.82 -32.81
C ARG A 674 7.93 8.46 -33.04
N LEU A 675 8.16 7.72 -31.97
CA LEU A 675 8.41 6.28 -32.07
C LEU A 675 7.06 5.57 -32.10
N LEU A 676 6.82 4.79 -33.15
CA LEU A 676 5.62 4.00 -33.35
C LEU A 676 5.99 2.52 -33.37
N ARG A 677 5.11 1.67 -32.85
CA ARG A 677 5.30 0.22 -32.95
C ARG A 677 5.02 -0.26 -34.36
N SER A 678 5.97 -1.01 -34.92
CA SER A 678 5.88 -1.71 -36.19
C SER A 678 5.80 -3.22 -35.95
N VAL A 679 4.96 -3.92 -36.73
CA VAL A 679 4.74 -5.38 -36.65
C VAL A 679 5.00 -5.99 -38.02
N ARG A 680 6.16 -6.64 -38.21
CA ARG A 680 6.60 -7.18 -39.51
C ARG A 680 6.06 -8.57 -39.84
N LYS A 681 5.57 -9.32 -38.85
CA LYS A 681 4.96 -10.65 -39.02
C LYS A 681 3.78 -10.77 -38.08
N LEU A 682 2.63 -11.19 -38.62
CA LEU A 682 1.41 -11.39 -37.84
C LEU A 682 1.66 -12.33 -36.64
N PRO A 683 1.04 -12.05 -35.47
CA PRO A 683 1.11 -12.92 -34.31
C PRO A 683 0.33 -14.22 -34.54
N LYS A 684 0.76 -15.28 -33.85
CA LYS A 684 0.03 -16.55 -33.74
C LYS A 684 -0.01 -17.01 -32.27
N PRO A 685 -0.98 -17.84 -31.86
CA PRO A 685 -0.93 -18.55 -30.58
C PRO A 685 0.33 -19.42 -30.50
N GLN A 686 1.20 -19.15 -29.54
CA GLN A 686 2.43 -19.91 -29.28
C GLN A 686 2.96 -19.62 -27.86
N PHE A 687 3.96 -20.37 -27.42
CA PHE A 687 4.74 -20.01 -26.24
C PHE A 687 5.52 -18.71 -26.48
N VAL A 688 5.59 -17.87 -25.46
CA VAL A 688 6.26 -16.58 -25.51
C VAL A 688 7.74 -16.81 -25.23
N ASN A 689 8.58 -16.59 -26.23
CA ASN A 689 10.04 -16.63 -26.08
C ASN A 689 10.53 -15.38 -25.33
N ALA A 690 10.47 -15.47 -23.99
CA ALA A 690 10.93 -14.48 -23.04
C ALA A 690 11.45 -15.18 -21.77
N PHE A 691 12.67 -15.71 -21.86
CA PHE A 691 13.34 -16.35 -20.71
C PHE A 691 13.73 -15.31 -19.65
N GLY A 692 13.51 -15.66 -18.38
CA GLY A 692 13.80 -14.78 -17.24
C GLY A 692 13.02 -15.20 -15.99
N TYR A 693 12.74 -14.26 -15.08
CA TYR A 693 12.10 -14.56 -13.80
C TYR A 693 10.79 -15.35 -13.93
N VAL A 694 9.92 -15.04 -14.91
CA VAL A 694 8.65 -15.78 -15.10
C VAL A 694 8.90 -17.27 -15.38
N SER A 695 9.89 -17.60 -16.22
CA SER A 695 10.27 -18.99 -16.53
C SER A 695 10.72 -19.78 -15.31
N LEU A 696 11.27 -19.10 -14.29
CA LEU A 696 11.78 -19.72 -13.07
C LEU A 696 10.72 -19.92 -11.99
N PHE A 697 9.48 -19.42 -12.12
CA PHE A 697 8.46 -19.54 -11.06
C PHE A 697 8.19 -20.97 -10.55
N PRO A 698 8.15 -22.02 -11.39
CA PRO A 698 8.05 -23.40 -10.92
C PRO A 698 9.18 -23.83 -9.98
N PHE A 699 10.39 -23.30 -10.18
CA PHE A 699 11.54 -23.51 -9.30
C PHE A 699 11.46 -22.61 -8.06
N LEU A 700 11.25 -21.30 -8.24
CA LEU A 700 11.23 -20.29 -7.18
C LEU A 700 10.17 -20.55 -6.10
N LEU A 701 9.04 -21.16 -6.46
CA LEU A 701 7.97 -21.56 -5.53
C LEU A 701 7.97 -23.07 -5.21
N HIS A 702 9.07 -23.77 -5.48
CA HIS A 702 9.30 -25.19 -5.17
C HIS A 702 8.20 -26.15 -5.68
N ILE A 703 7.66 -25.88 -6.88
CA ILE A 703 6.62 -26.71 -7.52
C ILE A 703 7.23 -27.90 -8.27
N LEU A 704 8.44 -27.75 -8.80
CA LEU A 704 9.15 -28.83 -9.48
C LEU A 704 9.55 -29.93 -8.49
N GLN A 705 9.27 -31.19 -8.86
CA GLN A 705 9.75 -32.33 -8.09
C GLN A 705 11.28 -32.45 -8.23
N PRO A 706 12.02 -32.91 -7.20
CA PRO A 706 13.48 -33.10 -7.29
C PRO A 706 13.93 -34.06 -8.40
N SER A 707 13.04 -34.94 -8.87
CA SER A 707 13.26 -35.87 -9.99
C SER A 707 12.82 -35.32 -11.35
N SER A 708 12.35 -34.08 -11.44
CA SER A 708 11.93 -33.46 -12.70
C SER A 708 13.14 -33.16 -13.59
N PRO A 709 13.17 -33.63 -14.86
CA PRO A 709 14.28 -33.34 -15.76
C PRO A 709 14.38 -31.84 -16.11
N GLN A 710 13.27 -31.10 -16.04
CA GLN A 710 13.24 -29.64 -16.21
C GLN A 710 13.92 -28.89 -15.05
N LEU A 711 14.38 -29.56 -13.99
CA LEU A 711 15.21 -28.95 -12.94
C LEU A 711 16.70 -28.82 -13.36
N GLN A 712 17.11 -29.53 -14.42
CA GLN A 712 18.46 -29.46 -14.98
C GLN A 712 18.61 -28.41 -16.10
N GLN A 713 17.49 -27.84 -16.54
CA GLN A 713 17.39 -26.81 -17.59
C GLN A 713 17.24 -25.42 -16.94
#